data_AF-A0A3E0PCF1-F1
#
_entry.id   AF-A0A3E0PCF1-F1
#
_cell.length_a   1.000
_cell.length_b   1.000
_cell.length_c   1.000
_cell.angle_alpha   90.00
_cell.angle_beta   90.00
_cell.angle_gamma   90.00
#
_symmetry.space_group_name_H-M   'P 1'
#
loop_
_entity.id
_entity.type
_entity.pdbx_description
1 polymer ?
#
loop_
_entity_poly.entity_id
_entity_poly.type
_entity_poly.pdbx_seq_one_letter_code
_entity_poly.pdbx_strand_id
1 'polypeptide(L)'
;MIKSATRTHYYDFGSFRLDVSNRLLLRNGEHVPLTQKSFEILCFLVRNRNRMLKKQEILDEVWSDSYVEEANLAQHIYMVRRALKNNGCTTEFIETIPKYGYRFSGEVSESFADLPVTPEENGLARTNGARASVSDDQKQQNFLAPDPPPKKTHKPFRKWFIAGTALSALLLAVAIAAWGFNLYSSTASTDRLSSIRSISVLPFEQIGGEKDEKLSLGLADTLISRLGNQNVVSISPTSTIAKFAGGGSSPVEIGSELGVDAILTGTIQKDGERVRINVQLISVADRSPVWADRIDTELSDIFELQDVVSNEVASKLTSRLAGDVIPEEPTLVRNDPVAVQAFTKGIYFWSKRSASNLKEAIKLFGEAVQKDPTFSAAHAMLADSYALAAIYEVDSIEPKEAIAKGKMHAEKAIALDARTSEAYSALAVIAQYERDAERAFSLLEKAIEYDGNNAAARMRLAWMHAVDEDLEAAIREMKLAQRADPHSQVINLNLARLLRLNRQTDEALEFGKRAVELDPSMMWTRVILAEIYEQKGMLDKSIEELQAVPKSAPEQKTARLLISRVLAKQGNKDEARKILKDMTKSGPVEAPAYEIASVYALLGDSQEAFKELQNAEEDSLIHFLHIKYDYNLDPLRDNPRFNGIVTQTKKNFIEGYDKNS
;
A
#
# COMPACT_ATOMS: atom_id res chain seq x y z
N MET A 1 24.05 29.37 42.11
CA MET A 1 23.91 29.09 40.66
C MET A 1 22.50 28.60 40.42
N ILE A 2 21.71 29.39 39.71
CA ILE A 2 20.28 29.17 39.49
C ILE A 2 20.13 27.99 38.52
N LYS A 3 19.40 26.94 38.92
CA LYS A 3 18.92 25.89 38.01
C LYS A 3 17.95 26.55 37.03
N SER A 4 18.28 26.54 35.74
CA SER A 4 17.40 27.01 34.67
C SER A 4 16.11 26.20 34.70
N ALA A 5 14.97 26.84 35.00
CA ALA A 5 13.66 26.25 34.80
C ALA A 5 13.47 25.96 33.31
N THR A 6 13.11 24.74 32.95
CA THR A 6 12.74 24.38 31.57
C THR A 6 11.40 25.06 31.27
N ARG A 7 11.43 26.24 30.66
CA ARG A 7 10.24 26.94 30.20
C ARG A 7 9.65 26.18 29.02
N THR A 8 8.37 25.82 29.11
CA THR A 8 7.65 25.21 28.00
C THR A 8 7.27 26.33 27.04
N HIS A 9 7.65 26.17 25.77
CA HIS A 9 7.55 27.22 24.76
C HIS A 9 6.46 26.88 23.74
N TYR A 10 5.49 27.78 23.59
CA TYR A 10 4.34 27.61 22.72
C TYR A 10 4.22 28.72 21.66
N TYR A 11 3.81 28.32 20.46
CA TYR A 11 3.29 29.23 19.44
C TYR A 11 1.82 28.93 19.17
N ASP A 12 0.95 29.93 19.33
CA ASP A 12 -0.48 29.83 19.05
C ASP A 12 -0.81 30.58 17.74
N PHE A 13 -1.52 29.94 16.82
CA PHE A 13 -1.97 30.54 15.56
C PHE A 13 -3.26 29.87 15.06
N GLY A 14 -4.27 30.66 14.69
CA GLY A 14 -5.59 30.12 14.33
C GLY A 14 -6.17 29.20 15.41
N SER A 15 -6.57 27.99 15.04
CA SER A 15 -7.03 26.93 15.97
C SER A 15 -5.90 26.03 16.47
N PHE A 16 -4.64 26.36 16.18
CA PHE A 16 -3.48 25.52 16.43
C PHE A 16 -2.58 26.05 17.55
N ARG A 17 -2.01 25.12 18.32
CA ARG A 17 -0.96 25.35 19.30
C ARG A 17 0.23 24.45 19.00
N LEU A 18 1.40 25.04 18.82
CA LEU A 18 2.66 24.35 18.58
C LEU A 18 3.48 24.32 19.87
N ASP A 19 3.58 23.16 20.50
CA ASP A 19 4.42 22.91 21.67
C ASP A 19 5.82 22.50 21.19
N VAL A 20 6.75 23.46 21.27
CA VAL A 20 8.13 23.27 20.80
C VAL A 20 8.88 22.29 21.70
N SER A 21 8.59 22.30 23.00
CA SER A 21 9.30 21.50 24.00
C SER A 21 8.94 20.03 23.92
N ASN A 22 7.66 19.72 23.71
CA ASN A 22 7.16 18.34 23.58
C ASN A 22 7.05 17.87 22.13
N ARG A 23 7.36 18.73 21.15
CA ARG A 23 7.28 18.47 19.71
C ARG A 23 5.88 18.08 19.23
N LEU A 24 4.85 18.73 19.76
CA LEU A 24 3.45 18.45 19.47
C LEU A 24 2.79 19.62 18.71
N LEU A 25 2.00 19.29 17.70
CA LEU A 25 1.02 20.21 17.12
C LEU A 25 -0.36 19.82 17.65
N LEU A 26 -1.06 20.77 18.25
CA LEU A 26 -2.42 20.60 18.74
C LEU A 26 -3.37 21.45 17.93
N ARG A 27 -4.59 20.96 17.66
CA ARG A 27 -5.71 21.72 17.10
C ARG A 27 -6.88 21.64 18.06
N ASN A 28 -7.31 22.78 18.60
CA ASN A 28 -8.33 22.85 19.66
C ASN A 28 -8.05 21.90 20.85
N GLY A 29 -6.77 21.63 21.15
CA GLY A 29 -6.34 20.73 22.23
C GLY A 29 -6.12 19.27 21.82
N GLU A 30 -6.50 18.85 20.61
CA GLU A 30 -6.27 17.49 20.10
C GLU A 30 -4.98 17.39 19.28
N HIS A 31 -4.26 16.26 19.38
CA HIS A 31 -3.02 16.05 18.66
C HIS A 31 -3.21 15.92 17.15
N VAL A 32 -2.44 16.70 16.38
CA VAL A 32 -2.39 16.62 14.92
C VAL A 32 -1.05 15.97 14.53
N PRO A 33 -1.08 14.77 13.92
CA PRO A 33 0.15 14.05 13.61
C PRO A 33 0.97 14.77 12.55
N LEU A 34 2.25 14.99 12.85
CA LEU A 34 3.27 15.48 11.92
C LEU A 34 4.52 14.63 12.03
N THR A 35 5.18 14.35 10.91
CA THR A 35 6.50 13.72 10.93
C THR A 35 7.53 14.67 11.54
N GLN A 36 8.63 14.10 12.05
CA GLN A 36 9.68 14.86 12.73
C GLN A 36 10.18 16.06 11.90
N LYS A 37 10.44 15.84 10.60
CA LYS A 37 10.93 16.87 9.68
C LYS A 37 9.86 17.89 9.29
N SER A 38 8.61 17.45 9.09
CA SER A 38 7.50 18.39 8.87
C SER A 38 7.25 19.28 10.09
N PHE A 39 7.40 18.75 11.31
CA PHE A 39 7.32 19.54 12.54
C PHE A 39 8.46 20.56 12.66
N GLU A 40 9.70 20.16 12.34
CA GLU A 40 10.86 21.06 12.33
C GLU A 40 10.69 22.21 11.33
N ILE A 41 10.20 21.91 10.11
CA ILE A 41 9.86 22.92 9.11
C ILE A 41 8.79 23.88 9.61
N LEU A 42 7.72 23.37 10.21
CA LEU A 42 6.65 24.22 10.76
C LEU A 42 7.18 25.13 11.87
N CYS A 43 7.99 24.59 12.80
CA CYS A 43 8.64 25.39 13.84
C CYS A 43 9.51 26.49 13.24
N PHE A 44 10.33 26.17 12.24
CA PHE A 44 11.22 27.15 11.62
C PHE A 44 10.45 28.26 10.88
N LEU A 45 9.37 27.88 10.16
CA LEU A 45 8.49 28.82 9.48
C LEU A 45 7.75 29.75 10.46
N VAL A 46 7.20 29.20 11.56
CA VAL A 46 6.46 29.97 12.58
C VAL A 46 7.39 30.91 13.35
N ARG A 47 8.60 30.47 13.70
CA ARG A 47 9.64 31.32 14.33
C ARG A 47 10.01 32.51 13.43
N ASN A 48 10.08 32.28 12.13
CA ASN A 48 10.39 33.29 11.11
C ASN A 48 9.14 33.86 10.43
N ARG A 49 7.99 33.89 11.13
CA ARG A 49 6.73 34.43 10.62
C ARG A 49 6.90 35.78 9.93
N ASN A 50 6.14 36.00 8.86
CA ASN A 50 6.18 37.17 8.00
C ASN A 50 7.49 37.41 7.22
N ARG A 51 8.53 36.58 7.41
CA ARG A 51 9.75 36.59 6.57
C ARG A 51 9.64 35.54 5.47
N MET A 52 10.07 35.89 4.26
CA MET A 52 10.29 34.91 3.20
C MET A 52 11.58 34.13 3.48
N LEU A 53 11.45 32.82 3.65
CA LEU A 53 12.57 31.90 3.80
C LEU A 53 12.92 31.30 2.45
N LYS A 54 14.21 31.35 2.10
CA LYS A 54 14.68 30.69 0.87
C LYS A 54 14.63 29.17 1.04
N LYS A 55 14.40 28.43 -0.05
CA LYS A 55 14.40 26.95 0.01
C LYS A 55 15.69 26.39 0.62
N GLN A 56 16.84 26.92 0.20
CA GLN A 56 18.15 26.49 0.72
C GLN A 56 18.28 26.76 2.22
N GLU A 57 17.78 27.90 2.70
CA GLU A 57 17.82 28.25 4.12
C GLU A 57 16.99 27.30 4.98
N ILE A 58 15.86 26.82 4.47
CA ILE A 58 15.04 25.80 5.16
C ILE A 58 15.73 24.43 5.11
N LEU A 59 16.36 24.08 3.99
CA LEU A 59 17.10 22.84 3.83
C LEU A 59 18.29 22.78 4.80
N ASP A 60 19.08 23.85 4.88
CA ASP A 60 20.26 23.94 5.73
C ASP A 60 19.91 23.86 7.22
N GLU A 61 18.80 24.48 7.65
CA GLU A 61 18.38 24.45 9.05
C GLU A 61 17.77 23.09 9.45
N VAL A 62 16.89 22.53 8.61
CA VAL A 62 16.15 21.31 8.97
C VAL A 62 16.96 20.04 8.67
N TRP A 63 17.86 20.09 7.70
CA TRP A 63 18.71 18.97 7.29
C TRP A 63 20.20 19.35 7.35
N SER A 64 20.64 19.95 8.46
CA SER A 64 22.04 20.33 8.67
C SER A 64 23.06 19.18 8.50
N ASP A 65 22.62 17.94 8.71
CA ASP A 65 23.46 16.74 8.68
C ASP A 65 23.23 15.85 7.44
N SER A 66 22.48 16.31 6.43
CA SER A 66 22.14 15.47 5.27
C SER A 66 21.85 16.30 4.01
N TYR A 67 22.37 15.86 2.85
CA TYR A 67 22.05 16.49 1.57
C TYR A 67 20.68 16.00 1.07
N VAL A 68 19.73 16.91 0.85
CA VAL A 68 18.36 16.59 0.45
C VAL A 68 17.92 17.48 -0.69
N GLU A 69 17.24 16.90 -1.68
CA GLU A 69 16.72 17.62 -2.85
C GLU A 69 15.49 18.50 -2.53
N GLU A 70 15.30 19.58 -3.28
CA GLU A 70 14.17 20.51 -3.10
C GLU A 70 12.78 19.84 -3.22
N ALA A 71 12.69 18.72 -3.95
CA ALA A 71 11.45 17.96 -4.07
C ALA A 71 10.96 17.41 -2.72
N ASN A 72 11.89 17.05 -1.83
CA ASN A 72 11.55 16.57 -0.49
C ASN A 72 11.03 17.71 0.41
N LEU A 73 11.62 18.91 0.30
CA LEU A 73 11.10 20.11 0.97
C LEU A 73 9.65 20.40 0.49
N ALA A 74 9.38 20.29 -0.81
CA ALA A 74 8.03 20.50 -1.35
C ALA A 74 7.02 19.48 -0.79
N GLN A 75 7.41 18.20 -0.67
CA GLN A 75 6.59 17.15 -0.07
C GLN A 75 6.29 17.43 1.41
N HIS A 76 7.29 17.82 2.20
CA HIS A 76 7.07 18.14 3.61
C HIS A 76 6.23 19.41 3.81
N ILE A 77 6.37 20.42 2.95
CA ILE A 77 5.48 21.60 2.97
C ILE A 77 4.04 21.22 2.65
N TYR A 78 3.83 20.30 1.69
CA TYR A 78 2.49 19.76 1.41
C TYR A 78 1.89 19.06 2.63
N MET A 79 2.68 18.24 3.34
CA MET A 79 2.23 17.57 4.57
C MET A 79 1.86 18.56 5.67
N VAL A 80 2.66 19.60 5.89
CA VAL A 80 2.37 20.65 6.88
C VAL A 80 1.08 21.39 6.50
N ARG A 81 0.89 21.75 5.23
CA ARG A 81 -0.36 22.37 4.75
C ARG A 81 -1.58 21.49 4.93
N ARG A 82 -1.45 20.18 4.68
CA ARG A 82 -2.53 19.21 4.90
C ARG A 82 -2.91 19.13 6.38
N ALA A 83 -1.91 19.13 7.27
CA ALA A 83 -2.14 19.13 8.72
C ALA A 83 -2.79 20.44 9.22
N LEU A 84 -2.45 21.57 8.61
CA LEU A 84 -2.98 22.89 8.96
C LEU A 84 -4.29 23.26 8.22
N LYS A 85 -4.92 22.31 7.52
CA LYS A 85 -6.12 22.57 6.73
C LYS A 85 -7.30 22.95 7.64
N ASN A 86 -7.87 24.12 7.40
CA ASN A 86 -9.13 24.57 7.98
C ASN A 86 -10.11 24.91 6.84
N ASN A 87 -11.36 24.47 6.94
CA ASN A 87 -12.44 24.79 5.99
C ASN A 87 -12.14 24.59 4.48
N GLY A 88 -11.33 23.59 4.12
CA GLY A 88 -11.15 23.20 2.71
C GLY A 88 -9.97 23.85 1.98
N CYS A 89 -9.31 24.87 2.53
CA CYS A 89 -8.18 25.55 1.87
C CYS A 89 -6.82 25.10 2.45
N THR A 90 -5.86 24.74 1.58
CA THR A 90 -4.54 24.22 1.99
C THR A 90 -3.46 25.29 2.11
N THR A 91 -3.75 26.56 1.77
CA THR A 91 -2.76 27.65 1.66
C THR A 91 -2.88 28.74 2.73
N GLU A 92 -3.76 28.59 3.72
CA GLU A 92 -4.10 29.65 4.68
C GLU A 92 -2.91 30.15 5.52
N PHE A 93 -2.00 29.25 5.93
CA PHE A 93 -0.90 29.59 6.84
C PHE A 93 0.49 29.65 6.18
N ILE A 94 0.71 28.91 5.10
CA ILE A 94 2.00 28.83 4.41
C ILE A 94 1.82 29.19 2.94
N GLU A 95 2.45 30.28 2.53
CA GLU A 95 2.43 30.79 1.17
C GLU A 95 3.67 30.31 0.40
N THR A 96 3.48 29.84 -0.85
CA THR A 96 4.61 29.55 -1.75
C THR A 96 4.96 30.83 -2.50
N ILE A 97 6.22 31.24 -2.45
CA ILE A 97 6.75 32.33 -3.27
C ILE A 97 7.54 31.68 -4.41
N PRO A 98 6.97 31.64 -5.65
CA PRO A 98 7.54 30.89 -6.76
C PRO A 98 9.02 31.25 -7.00
N LYS A 99 9.86 30.23 -7.20
CA LYS A 99 11.31 30.32 -7.42
C LYS A 99 12.17 30.79 -6.22
N TYR A 100 11.56 31.19 -5.10
CA TYR A 100 12.31 31.70 -3.94
C TYR A 100 12.18 30.82 -2.69
N GLY A 101 10.96 30.46 -2.31
CA GLY A 101 10.74 29.64 -1.11
C GLY A 101 9.36 29.80 -0.49
N TYR A 102 9.31 29.87 0.84
CA TYR A 102 8.06 29.81 1.60
C TYR A 102 7.99 30.91 2.65
N ARG A 103 6.77 31.37 2.95
CA ARG A 103 6.49 32.35 4.00
C ARG A 103 5.35 31.84 4.87
N PHE A 104 5.50 31.97 6.19
CA PHE A 104 4.40 31.77 7.12
C PHE A 104 3.63 33.09 7.28
N SER A 105 2.33 33.08 6.95
CA SER A 105 1.50 34.28 6.85
C SER A 105 0.39 34.34 7.92
N GLY A 106 0.31 33.35 8.82
CA GLY A 106 -0.63 33.37 9.95
C GLY A 106 -0.21 34.32 11.07
N GLU A 107 -1.19 34.90 11.78
CA GLU A 107 -0.92 35.60 13.03
C GLU A 107 -0.50 34.61 14.12
N VAL A 108 0.66 34.87 14.74
CA VAL A 108 1.24 33.99 15.77
C VAL A 108 1.41 34.77 17.07
N SER A 109 0.87 34.21 18.16
CA SER A 109 1.17 34.62 19.53
C SER A 109 2.18 33.65 20.15
N GLU A 110 3.17 34.19 20.85
CA GLU A 110 4.23 33.40 21.51
C GLU A 110 4.00 33.44 23.02
N SER A 111 3.98 32.29 23.67
CA SER A 111 3.79 32.19 25.12
C SER A 111 4.77 31.20 25.76
N PHE A 112 5.13 31.50 27.01
CA PHE A 112 6.02 30.66 27.82
C PHE A 112 5.26 30.25 29.08
N ALA A 113 5.11 28.95 29.31
CA ALA A 113 4.63 28.44 30.58
C ALA A 113 5.83 28.03 31.45
N ASP A 114 5.94 28.63 32.62
CA ASP A 114 6.77 28.05 33.68
C ASP A 114 6.02 26.81 34.21
N LEU A 115 6.69 25.65 34.23
CA LEU A 115 6.15 24.47 34.92
C LEU A 115 5.79 24.86 36.37
N PRO A 116 4.59 24.56 36.87
CA PRO A 116 4.30 24.76 38.27
C PRO A 116 5.24 23.87 39.08
N VAL A 117 6.14 24.50 39.85
CA VAL A 117 6.80 23.83 40.96
C VAL A 117 5.68 23.39 41.89
N THR A 118 5.45 22.08 42.02
CA THR A 118 4.56 21.51 43.02
C THR A 118 4.96 22.06 44.39
N PRO A 119 4.07 22.76 45.12
CA PRO A 119 4.36 23.16 46.49
C PRO A 119 4.27 21.91 47.37
N GLU A 120 5.40 21.46 47.91
CA GLU A 120 5.38 20.74 49.18
C GLU A 120 4.78 21.69 50.24
N GLU A 121 3.92 21.13 51.07
CA GLU A 121 3.28 21.78 52.20
C GLU A 121 4.29 22.57 53.04
N ASN A 122 4.08 23.88 53.15
CA ASN A 122 4.04 24.60 54.43
C ASN A 122 3.74 26.09 54.23
N GLY A 123 2.67 26.55 54.87
CA GLY A 123 2.65 27.85 55.57
C GLY A 123 2.51 29.13 54.74
N LEU A 124 1.25 29.57 54.59
CA LEU A 124 0.76 30.92 54.91
C LEU A 124 1.53 32.14 54.35
N ALA A 125 0.91 32.74 53.32
CA ALA A 125 0.62 34.17 53.14
C ALA A 125 1.60 35.24 53.70
N ARG A 126 2.02 36.16 52.80
CA ARG A 126 1.66 37.59 52.91
C ARG A 126 2.01 38.41 51.67
N THR A 127 1.01 39.16 51.21
CA THR A 127 1.06 40.32 50.33
C THR A 127 1.48 41.58 51.09
N ASN A 128 2.07 42.54 50.38
CA ASN A 128 2.23 43.91 50.83
C ASN A 128 0.89 44.68 50.76
N GLY A 129 0.66 45.60 51.70
CA GLY A 129 -0.05 46.85 51.40
C GLY A 129 -1.12 47.34 52.38
N ALA A 130 -0.70 48.29 53.21
CA ALA A 130 -1.44 49.49 53.65
C ALA A 130 -2.36 49.47 54.90
N ARG A 131 -1.88 50.27 55.87
CA ARG A 131 -2.56 51.32 56.66
C ARG A 131 -3.14 50.98 58.06
N ALA A 132 -2.63 51.80 59.00
CA ALA A 132 -3.24 52.33 60.23
C ALA A 132 -3.07 51.58 61.56
N SER A 133 -2.40 52.32 62.47
CA SER A 133 -2.69 52.55 63.90
C SER A 133 -2.38 51.51 64.99
N VAL A 134 -1.41 51.91 65.83
CA VAL A 134 -1.50 52.12 67.30
C VAL A 134 -1.27 50.93 68.26
N SER A 135 -0.24 51.13 69.12
CA SER A 135 -0.03 50.65 70.52
C SER A 135 0.00 49.13 70.77
N ASP A 136 0.61 48.58 71.81
CA ASP A 136 1.64 48.92 72.80
C ASP A 136 1.96 47.58 73.49
N ASP A 137 3.11 47.53 74.16
CA ASP A 137 3.36 46.76 75.38
C ASP A 137 3.37 45.21 75.40
N GLN A 138 4.60 44.74 75.63
CA GLN A 138 5.03 44.00 76.83
C GLN A 138 5.03 42.46 76.91
N LYS A 139 6.24 42.03 77.29
CA LYS A 139 6.64 41.04 78.32
C LYS A 139 6.76 39.58 77.87
N GLN A 140 7.99 39.03 77.79
CA GLN A 140 8.91 38.63 78.89
C GLN A 140 8.52 37.25 79.43
N GLN A 141 9.35 36.22 79.20
CA GLN A 141 10.12 35.54 80.27
C GLN A 141 10.86 34.28 79.76
N ASN A 142 12.11 34.21 80.22
CA ASN A 142 13.06 33.09 80.17
C ASN A 142 12.53 31.82 80.85
N PHE A 143 13.17 30.66 80.60
CA PHE A 143 13.79 29.74 81.60
C PHE A 143 14.36 28.53 80.81
N LEU A 144 15.67 28.48 80.59
CA LEU A 144 16.68 27.66 81.29
C LEU A 144 16.62 26.14 81.01
N ALA A 145 17.73 25.63 80.48
CA ALA A 145 18.03 24.22 80.22
C ALA A 145 18.38 23.43 81.49
N PRO A 146 18.45 22.09 81.39
CA PRO A 146 19.64 21.41 81.90
C PRO A 146 20.27 20.39 80.92
N ASP A 147 21.55 20.16 81.17
CA ASP A 147 22.59 19.44 80.42
C ASP A 147 22.49 17.88 80.41
N PRO A 148 23.33 17.17 79.61
CA PRO A 148 23.06 15.84 79.03
C PRO A 148 23.76 14.67 79.75
N PRO A 149 23.47 13.40 79.38
CA PRO A 149 24.36 12.27 79.72
C PRO A 149 24.72 11.40 78.47
N PRO A 150 25.58 10.36 78.57
CA PRO A 150 27.00 10.43 78.30
C PRO A 150 27.45 9.60 77.07
N LYS A 151 28.62 9.96 76.50
CA LYS A 151 29.27 9.24 75.40
C LYS A 151 29.77 7.85 75.83
N LYS A 152 29.42 6.80 75.07
CA LYS A 152 30.04 5.46 75.15
C LYS A 152 30.75 5.09 73.84
N THR A 153 32.08 5.09 73.94
CA THR A 153 33.13 4.30 73.28
C THR A 153 32.74 3.40 72.08
N HIS A 154 33.38 3.67 70.94
CA HIS A 154 33.38 2.84 69.73
C HIS A 154 34.37 1.66 69.83
N LYS A 155 33.95 0.46 69.41
CA LYS A 155 34.79 -0.60 68.82
C LYS A 155 34.06 -1.29 67.65
N PRO A 156 34.79 -1.87 66.68
CA PRO A 156 34.44 -1.77 65.28
C PRO A 156 33.66 -2.99 64.79
N PHE A 157 32.36 -2.83 64.55
CA PHE A 157 31.52 -3.84 63.89
C PHE A 157 30.85 -3.23 62.66
N ARG A 158 31.66 -2.72 61.73
CA ARG A 158 31.17 -2.04 60.52
C ARG A 158 32.01 -2.38 59.31
N LYS A 159 32.03 -3.67 58.93
CA LYS A 159 32.44 -4.09 57.58
C LYS A 159 31.46 -5.07 56.91
N TRP A 160 30.66 -5.83 57.67
CA TRP A 160 29.69 -6.77 57.08
C TRP A 160 28.30 -6.18 56.78
N PHE A 161 27.87 -5.12 57.48
CA PHE A 161 26.59 -4.46 57.17
C PHE A 161 26.66 -3.56 55.92
N ILE A 162 27.84 -3.00 55.59
CA ILE A 162 28.01 -2.16 54.38
C ILE A 162 28.06 -3.01 53.11
N ALA A 163 28.62 -4.24 53.17
CA ALA A 163 28.63 -5.16 52.05
C ALA A 163 27.22 -5.71 51.74
N GLY A 164 26.43 -6.00 52.78
CA GLY A 164 25.03 -6.42 52.62
C GLY A 164 24.17 -5.32 51.98
N THR A 165 24.22 -4.09 52.50
CA THR A 165 23.42 -2.98 51.94
C THR A 165 23.87 -2.54 50.56
N ALA A 166 25.18 -2.62 50.25
CA ALA A 166 25.68 -2.32 48.91
C ALA A 166 25.26 -3.39 47.89
N LEU A 167 25.27 -4.68 48.29
CA LEU A 167 24.80 -5.76 47.42
C LEU A 167 23.28 -5.71 47.23
N SER A 168 22.50 -5.39 48.27
CA SER A 168 21.06 -5.18 48.15
C SER A 168 20.71 -3.97 47.31
N ALA A 169 21.44 -2.85 47.45
CA ALA A 169 21.25 -1.66 46.63
C ALA A 169 21.67 -1.89 45.17
N LEU A 170 22.72 -2.68 44.93
CA LEU A 170 23.15 -3.07 43.58
C LEU A 170 22.14 -4.02 42.94
N LEU A 171 21.63 -5.01 43.67
CA LEU A 171 20.58 -5.91 43.19
C LEU A 171 19.27 -5.16 42.94
N LEU A 172 18.92 -4.19 43.78
CA LEU A 172 17.74 -3.34 43.57
C LEU A 172 17.94 -2.39 42.39
N ALA A 173 19.14 -1.82 42.21
CA ALA A 173 19.46 -0.99 41.04
C ALA A 173 19.47 -1.80 39.74
N VAL A 174 19.97 -3.05 39.77
CA VAL A 174 19.91 -3.98 38.63
C VAL A 174 18.47 -4.42 38.37
N ALA A 175 17.66 -4.65 39.41
CA ALA A 175 16.25 -4.96 39.25
C ALA A 175 15.46 -3.76 38.70
N ILE A 176 15.72 -2.53 39.18
CA ILE A 176 15.11 -1.30 38.66
C ILE A 176 15.60 -1.01 37.24
N ALA A 177 16.87 -1.26 36.92
CA ALA A 177 17.41 -1.13 35.57
C ALA A 177 16.84 -2.21 34.64
N ALA A 178 16.68 -3.46 35.10
CA ALA A 178 16.06 -4.53 34.32
C ALA A 178 14.55 -4.34 34.15
N TRP A 179 13.87 -3.76 35.14
CA TRP A 179 12.46 -3.40 35.10
C TRP A 179 12.23 -2.16 34.23
N GLY A 180 13.08 -1.15 34.35
CA GLY A 180 13.11 0.04 33.49
C GLY A 180 13.51 -0.28 32.05
N PHE A 181 14.44 -1.22 31.84
CA PHE A 181 14.79 -1.74 30.52
C PHE A 181 13.65 -2.56 29.93
N ASN A 182 12.95 -3.39 30.72
CA ASN A 182 11.74 -4.09 30.26
C ASN A 182 10.58 -3.14 29.93
N LEU A 183 10.37 -2.08 30.72
CA LEU A 183 9.34 -1.07 30.47
C LEU A 183 9.68 -0.18 29.26
N TYR A 184 10.96 0.17 29.07
CA TYR A 184 11.43 0.94 27.91
C TYR A 184 11.53 0.09 26.64
N SER A 185 11.87 -1.20 26.75
CA SER A 185 11.83 -2.13 25.63
C SER A 185 10.40 -2.51 25.27
N SER A 186 9.46 -2.58 26.22
CA SER A 186 8.06 -2.90 25.94
C SER A 186 7.35 -1.79 25.18
N THR A 187 7.57 -0.51 25.50
CA THR A 187 6.93 0.61 24.77
C THR A 187 7.55 0.83 23.40
N ALA A 188 8.87 0.67 23.26
CA ALA A 188 9.51 0.75 21.96
C ALA A 188 9.18 -0.45 21.06
N SER A 189 8.88 -1.64 21.60
CA SER A 189 8.50 -2.80 20.79
C SER A 189 7.09 -2.68 20.17
N THR A 190 6.15 -2.03 20.85
CA THR A 190 4.79 -1.82 20.33
C THR A 190 4.77 -0.81 19.17
N ASP A 191 5.60 0.24 19.24
CA ASP A 191 5.79 1.21 18.14
C ASP A 191 6.59 0.63 16.95
N ARG A 192 7.38 -0.43 17.19
CA ARG A 192 8.18 -1.11 16.17
C ARG A 192 7.37 -2.11 15.35
N LEU A 193 6.50 -2.89 15.99
CA LEU A 193 5.63 -3.86 15.31
C LEU A 193 4.60 -3.19 14.38
N SER A 194 4.12 -1.99 14.72
CA SER A 194 3.18 -1.22 13.89
C SER A 194 3.81 -0.63 12.62
N SER A 195 5.14 -0.61 12.51
CA SER A 195 5.88 -0.14 11.34
C SER A 195 6.12 -1.23 10.29
N ILE A 196 5.95 -2.50 10.66
CA ILE A 196 6.19 -3.66 9.79
C ILE A 196 5.02 -3.76 8.81
N ARG A 197 5.29 -3.61 7.50
CA ARG A 197 4.29 -3.70 6.42
C ARG A 197 4.47 -4.94 5.56
N SER A 198 5.63 -5.57 5.61
CA SER A 198 5.96 -6.76 4.83
C SER A 198 6.74 -7.79 5.64
N ILE A 199 6.35 -9.06 5.54
CA ILE A 199 6.97 -10.20 6.24
C ILE A 199 7.22 -11.35 5.26
N SER A 200 8.40 -11.97 5.30
CA SER A 200 8.59 -13.31 4.72
C SER A 200 8.70 -14.37 5.82
N VAL A 201 8.11 -15.55 5.58
CA VAL A 201 8.21 -16.70 6.49
C VAL A 201 9.24 -17.68 5.94
N LEU A 202 10.30 -17.97 6.69
CA LEU A 202 11.30 -18.94 6.29
C LEU A 202 10.91 -20.37 6.65
N PRO A 203 11.40 -21.40 5.92
CA PRO A 203 11.26 -22.78 6.34
C PRO A 203 11.84 -22.99 7.74
N PHE A 204 11.11 -23.69 8.60
CA PHE A 204 11.51 -23.85 9.99
C PHE A 204 12.69 -24.81 10.12
N GLU A 205 13.68 -24.47 10.95
CA GLU A 205 14.88 -25.29 11.13
C GLU A 205 14.62 -26.42 12.13
N GLN A 206 14.98 -27.66 11.79
CA GLN A 206 14.87 -28.79 12.73
C GLN A 206 16.16 -28.98 13.53
N ILE A 207 16.04 -29.02 14.86
CA ILE A 207 17.13 -29.24 15.80
C ILE A 207 17.12 -30.71 16.24
N GLY A 208 18.12 -31.46 15.79
CA GLY A 208 18.30 -32.88 16.12
C GLY A 208 17.44 -33.83 15.25
N GLY A 209 17.84 -35.09 15.17
CA GLY A 209 17.15 -36.13 14.38
C GLY A 209 17.36 -36.02 12.86
N GLU A 210 16.60 -36.83 12.11
CA GLU A 210 16.54 -36.77 10.64
C GLU A 210 15.69 -35.57 10.20
N LYS A 211 16.22 -34.75 9.30
CA LYS A 211 15.55 -33.53 8.83
C LYS A 211 14.41 -33.88 7.88
N ASP A 212 13.20 -33.47 8.22
CA ASP A 212 12.02 -33.57 7.36
C ASP A 212 11.74 -32.23 6.67
N GLU A 213 12.23 -32.06 5.44
CA GLU A 213 12.01 -30.84 4.65
C GLU A 213 10.52 -30.55 4.39
N LYS A 214 9.66 -31.58 4.33
CA LYS A 214 8.22 -31.41 4.10
C LYS A 214 7.54 -30.77 5.29
N LEU A 215 7.95 -31.16 6.51
CA LEU A 215 7.44 -30.51 7.72
C LEU A 215 7.92 -29.05 7.82
N SER A 216 9.20 -28.79 7.55
CA SER A 216 9.80 -27.46 7.61
C SER A 216 9.18 -26.47 6.63
N LEU A 217 9.03 -26.88 5.36
CA LEU A 217 8.42 -26.06 4.31
C LEU A 217 6.90 -26.01 4.44
N GLY A 218 6.25 -27.12 4.80
CA GLY A 218 4.79 -27.19 4.96
C GLY A 218 4.27 -26.31 6.09
N LEU A 219 5.02 -26.19 7.20
CA LEU A 219 4.67 -25.26 8.27
C LEU A 219 4.80 -23.80 7.82
N ALA A 220 5.85 -23.46 7.07
CA ALA A 220 6.03 -22.12 6.52
C ALA A 220 4.92 -21.76 5.51
N ASP A 221 4.56 -22.68 4.61
CA ASP A 221 3.49 -22.49 3.62
C ASP A 221 2.11 -22.28 4.26
N THR A 222 1.82 -23.05 5.31
CA THR A 222 0.57 -22.92 6.09
C THR A 222 0.53 -21.58 6.82
N LEU A 223 1.63 -21.15 7.42
CA LEU A 223 1.76 -19.83 8.04
C LEU A 223 1.61 -18.69 7.03
N ILE A 224 2.24 -18.80 5.86
CA ILE A 224 2.15 -17.83 4.76
C ILE A 224 0.69 -17.65 4.35
N SER A 225 0.00 -18.77 4.12
CA SER A 225 -1.42 -18.77 3.74
C SER A 225 -2.31 -18.15 4.82
N ARG A 226 -2.09 -18.48 6.10
CA ARG A 226 -2.91 -17.96 7.20
C ARG A 226 -2.66 -16.49 7.48
N LEU A 227 -1.40 -16.05 7.51
CA LEU A 227 -1.05 -14.64 7.70
C LEU A 227 -1.51 -13.79 6.52
N GLY A 228 -1.35 -14.30 5.29
CA GLY A 228 -1.85 -13.64 4.08
C GLY A 228 -3.36 -13.42 4.12
N ASN A 229 -4.13 -14.40 4.60
CA ASN A 229 -5.58 -14.28 4.74
C ASN A 229 -6.03 -13.24 5.78
N GLN A 230 -5.15 -12.75 6.65
CA GLN A 230 -5.51 -11.76 7.68
C GLN A 230 -5.25 -10.30 7.24
N ASN A 231 -4.59 -10.07 6.09
CA ASN A 231 -4.40 -8.77 5.44
C ASN A 231 -3.81 -7.64 6.32
N VAL A 232 -3.18 -7.97 7.46
CA VAL A 232 -2.55 -6.97 8.35
C VAL A 232 -1.17 -6.56 7.84
N VAL A 233 -0.48 -7.45 7.12
CA VAL A 233 0.85 -7.22 6.50
C VAL A 233 0.95 -7.95 5.17
N SER A 234 1.78 -7.44 4.25
CA SER A 234 2.10 -8.14 3.00
C SER A 234 2.99 -9.36 3.30
N ILE A 235 2.64 -10.52 2.73
CA ILE A 235 3.38 -11.78 2.95
C ILE A 235 4.01 -12.25 1.65
N SER A 236 5.30 -12.61 1.69
CA SER A 236 5.97 -13.22 0.54
C SER A 236 5.46 -14.63 0.25
N PRO A 237 5.21 -15.00 -1.03
CA PRO A 237 4.82 -16.35 -1.39
C PRO A 237 5.87 -17.41 -1.06
N THR A 238 5.42 -18.64 -0.83
CA THR A 238 6.27 -19.80 -0.51
C THR A 238 7.34 -20.08 -1.57
N SER A 239 7.04 -19.82 -2.85
CA SER A 239 7.98 -20.00 -3.97
C SER A 239 9.22 -19.10 -3.85
N THR A 240 9.09 -17.92 -3.25
CA THR A 240 10.18 -16.96 -3.05
C THR A 240 11.18 -17.44 -1.99
N ILE A 241 10.70 -18.21 -1.00
CA ILE A 241 11.49 -18.65 0.15
C ILE A 241 11.95 -20.11 0.05
N ALA A 242 11.39 -20.90 -0.88
CA ALA A 242 11.71 -22.31 -1.07
C ALA A 242 13.21 -22.56 -1.33
N LYS A 243 13.90 -21.63 -2.00
CA LYS A 243 15.36 -21.71 -2.26
C LYS A 243 16.24 -21.59 -1.01
N PHE A 244 15.67 -21.15 0.10
CA PHE A 244 16.35 -21.04 1.40
C PHE A 244 16.07 -22.23 2.32
N ALA A 245 15.37 -23.26 1.83
CA ALA A 245 15.23 -24.52 2.54
C ALA A 245 16.60 -25.20 2.72
N GLY A 246 16.87 -25.74 3.91
CA GLY A 246 18.13 -26.41 4.24
C GLY A 246 19.07 -25.63 5.18
N GLY A 247 18.79 -24.35 5.41
CA GLY A 247 19.55 -23.47 6.31
C GLY A 247 20.88 -22.96 5.71
N GLY A 248 21.60 -22.12 6.46
CA GLY A 248 22.97 -21.67 6.11
C GLY A 248 23.15 -20.18 5.78
N SER A 249 22.06 -19.43 5.61
CA SER A 249 22.10 -17.97 5.40
C SER A 249 21.47 -17.22 6.57
N SER A 250 21.97 -16.02 6.88
CA SER A 250 21.41 -15.20 7.96
C SER A 250 19.98 -14.76 7.60
N PRO A 251 18.96 -14.92 8.48
CA PRO A 251 17.60 -14.48 8.21
C PRO A 251 17.49 -13.02 7.78
N VAL A 252 18.33 -12.14 8.33
CA VAL A 252 18.34 -10.70 8.00
C VAL A 252 18.89 -10.43 6.61
N GLU A 253 19.87 -11.22 6.15
CA GLU A 253 20.41 -11.11 4.79
C GLU A 253 19.38 -11.56 3.77
N ILE A 254 18.68 -12.67 4.06
CA ILE A 254 17.55 -13.13 3.25
C ILE A 254 16.48 -12.03 3.17
N GLY A 255 16.08 -11.45 4.29
CA GLY A 255 15.08 -10.37 4.30
C GLY A 255 15.50 -9.12 3.52
N SER A 256 16.80 -8.79 3.53
CA SER A 256 17.35 -7.70 2.73
C SER A 256 17.32 -8.01 1.23
N GLU A 257 17.62 -9.26 0.83
CA GLU A 257 17.54 -9.72 -0.56
C GLU A 257 16.08 -9.71 -1.06
N LEU A 258 15.14 -10.09 -0.19
CA LEU A 258 13.71 -10.14 -0.50
C LEU A 258 13.02 -8.78 -0.41
N GLY A 259 13.67 -7.75 0.15
CA GLY A 259 13.12 -6.41 0.29
C GLY A 259 11.92 -6.33 1.24
N VAL A 260 11.93 -7.12 2.32
CA VAL A 260 10.87 -7.12 3.34
C VAL A 260 11.29 -6.43 4.63
N ASP A 261 10.32 -5.93 5.40
CA ASP A 261 10.56 -5.21 6.66
C ASP A 261 10.97 -6.16 7.78
N ALA A 262 10.42 -7.39 7.78
CA ALA A 262 10.71 -8.39 8.80
C ALA A 262 10.71 -9.83 8.27
N ILE A 263 11.36 -10.72 9.02
CA ILE A 263 11.45 -12.15 8.73
C ILE A 263 10.91 -12.97 9.89
N LEU A 264 9.94 -13.83 9.61
CA LEU A 264 9.45 -14.84 10.54
C LEU A 264 10.27 -16.12 10.36
N THR A 265 10.96 -16.54 11.41
CA THR A 265 11.80 -17.74 11.41
C THR A 265 11.57 -18.54 12.69
N GLY A 266 11.90 -19.82 12.69
CA GLY A 266 11.66 -20.67 13.85
C GLY A 266 12.41 -21.98 13.80
N THR A 267 12.46 -22.64 14.96
CA THR A 267 13.12 -23.92 15.16
C THR A 267 12.14 -24.95 15.69
N ILE A 268 12.19 -26.18 15.18
CA ILE A 268 11.42 -27.34 15.63
C ILE A 268 12.37 -28.31 16.32
N GLN A 269 12.08 -28.66 17.57
CA GLN A 269 12.81 -29.67 18.33
C GLN A 269 11.85 -30.81 18.67
N LYS A 270 12.22 -32.03 18.29
CA LYS A 270 11.43 -33.25 18.57
C LYS A 270 12.14 -34.09 19.62
N ASP A 271 11.41 -34.53 20.63
CA ASP A 271 11.88 -35.49 21.66
C ASP A 271 10.76 -36.49 21.96
N GLY A 272 10.85 -37.68 21.35
CA GLY A 272 9.77 -38.67 21.37
C GLY A 272 8.49 -38.12 20.71
N GLU A 273 7.38 -38.15 21.45
CA GLU A 273 6.09 -37.58 21.02
C GLU A 273 5.96 -36.08 21.31
N ARG A 274 6.94 -35.43 21.92
CA ARG A 274 6.89 -33.99 22.23
C ARG A 274 7.58 -33.17 21.16
N VAL A 275 6.92 -32.11 20.73
CA VAL A 275 7.44 -31.12 19.78
C VAL A 275 7.46 -29.77 20.45
N ARG A 276 8.65 -29.15 20.46
CA ARG A 276 8.84 -27.75 20.85
C ARG A 276 9.13 -26.94 19.60
N ILE A 277 8.41 -25.85 19.44
CA ILE A 277 8.59 -24.90 18.35
C ILE A 277 8.90 -23.54 18.94
N ASN A 278 10.03 -22.97 18.57
CA ASN A 278 10.35 -21.57 18.86
C ASN A 278 10.13 -20.77 17.58
N VAL A 279 9.47 -19.62 17.68
CA VAL A 279 9.21 -18.73 16.55
C VAL A 279 9.65 -17.33 16.93
N GLN A 280 10.23 -16.60 15.98
CA GLN A 280 10.63 -15.22 16.16
C GLN A 280 10.42 -14.41 14.88
N LEU A 281 10.00 -13.17 15.06
CA LEU A 281 9.97 -12.16 14.02
C LEU A 281 11.18 -11.23 14.20
N ILE A 282 11.98 -11.07 13.15
CA ILE A 282 13.21 -10.29 13.16
C ILE A 282 13.04 -9.09 12.21
N SER A 283 13.23 -7.87 12.71
CA SER A 283 13.31 -6.65 11.90
C SER A 283 14.55 -6.70 11.01
N VAL A 284 14.39 -6.47 9.71
CA VAL A 284 15.50 -6.41 8.75
C VAL A 284 16.30 -5.12 8.94
N ALA A 285 15.61 -3.99 9.13
CA ALA A 285 16.22 -2.68 9.32
C ALA A 285 17.11 -2.64 10.58
N ASP A 286 16.61 -3.19 11.68
CA ASP A 286 17.27 -3.10 13.00
C ASP A 286 18.06 -4.36 13.35
N ARG A 287 17.99 -5.40 12.49
CA ARG A 287 18.64 -6.70 12.67
C ARG A 287 18.35 -7.32 14.05
N SER A 288 17.15 -7.12 14.59
CA SER A 288 16.79 -7.49 15.96
C SER A 288 15.42 -8.19 16.05
N PRO A 289 15.25 -9.14 17.00
CA PRO A 289 13.97 -9.79 17.22
C PRO A 289 12.97 -8.82 17.84
N VAL A 290 11.82 -8.65 17.19
CA VAL A 290 10.74 -7.75 17.60
C VAL A 290 9.55 -8.49 18.22
N TRP A 291 9.44 -9.79 17.96
CA TRP A 291 8.47 -10.69 18.58
C TRP A 291 9.05 -12.11 18.65
N ALA A 292 8.71 -12.86 19.69
CA ALA A 292 9.06 -14.27 19.79
C ALA A 292 8.01 -15.01 20.63
N ASP A 293 7.84 -16.30 20.34
CA ASP A 293 6.94 -17.17 21.07
C ASP A 293 7.45 -18.62 21.06
N ARG A 294 6.92 -19.43 21.99
CA ARG A 294 7.25 -20.84 22.14
C ARG A 294 5.98 -21.67 22.30
N ILE A 295 5.88 -22.71 21.48
CA ILE A 295 4.77 -23.66 21.51
C ILE A 295 5.33 -25.03 21.88
N ASP A 296 4.74 -25.63 22.91
CA ASP A 296 5.02 -27.00 23.34
C ASP A 296 3.76 -27.83 23.07
N THR A 297 3.84 -28.84 22.20
CA THR A 297 2.70 -29.69 21.82
C THR A 297 3.14 -31.15 21.68
N GLU A 298 2.17 -32.06 21.73
CA GLU A 298 2.39 -33.48 21.43
C GLU A 298 2.17 -33.73 19.92
N LEU A 299 2.87 -34.70 19.35
CA LEU A 299 2.86 -35.05 17.93
C LEU A 299 1.70 -36.01 17.63
N SER A 300 0.51 -35.49 17.31
CA SER A 300 -0.64 -36.34 16.92
C SER A 300 -0.78 -36.57 15.41
N ASP A 301 -0.27 -35.69 14.55
CA ASP A 301 -0.08 -35.86 13.10
C ASP A 301 0.79 -34.68 12.63
N ILE A 302 1.59 -34.84 11.58
CA ILE A 302 2.33 -33.73 10.96
C ILE A 302 1.38 -32.63 10.48
N PHE A 303 0.21 -32.98 9.95
CA PHE A 303 -0.77 -32.01 9.46
C PHE A 303 -1.51 -31.29 10.60
N GLU A 304 -1.89 -32.03 11.65
CA GLU A 304 -2.52 -31.43 12.83
C GLU A 304 -1.55 -30.49 13.56
N LEU A 305 -0.26 -30.89 13.66
CA LEU A 305 0.80 -30.03 14.17
C LEU A 305 0.92 -28.73 13.36
N GLN A 306 0.91 -28.83 12.02
CA GLN A 306 0.97 -27.66 11.15
C GLN A 306 -0.20 -26.71 11.39
N ASP A 307 -1.41 -27.24 11.52
CA ASP A 307 -2.61 -26.42 11.73
C ASP A 307 -2.63 -25.75 13.10
N VAL A 308 -2.34 -26.48 14.18
CA VAL A 308 -2.33 -25.93 15.54
C VAL A 308 -1.30 -24.81 15.65
N VAL A 309 -0.07 -25.09 15.22
CA VAL A 309 1.05 -24.15 15.33
C VAL A 309 0.82 -22.93 14.45
N SER A 310 0.38 -23.13 13.21
CA SER A 310 0.16 -22.01 12.28
C SER A 310 -0.99 -21.12 12.75
N ASN A 311 -2.05 -21.69 13.33
CA ASN A 311 -3.15 -20.92 13.90
C ASN A 311 -2.72 -20.07 15.09
N GLU A 312 -1.98 -20.68 16.03
CA GLU A 312 -1.56 -20.00 17.24
C GLU A 312 -0.59 -18.85 16.95
N VAL A 313 0.41 -19.12 16.10
CA VAL A 313 1.39 -18.10 15.67
C VAL A 313 0.70 -16.99 14.88
N ALA A 314 -0.14 -17.31 13.89
CA ALA A 314 -0.81 -16.30 13.09
C ALA A 314 -1.73 -15.41 13.93
N SER A 315 -2.52 -16.00 14.83
CA SER A 315 -3.41 -15.25 15.73
C SER A 315 -2.65 -14.28 16.63
N LYS A 316 -1.62 -14.77 17.33
CA LYS A 316 -0.82 -13.95 18.25
C LYS A 316 -0.02 -12.88 17.52
N LEU A 317 0.56 -13.22 16.36
CA LEU A 317 1.38 -12.30 15.59
C LEU A 317 0.53 -11.18 15.00
N THR A 318 -0.63 -11.50 14.40
CA THR A 318 -1.52 -10.48 13.84
C THR A 318 -2.08 -9.55 14.91
N SER A 319 -2.47 -10.09 16.07
CA SER A 319 -2.91 -9.28 17.20
C SER A 319 -1.84 -8.26 17.62
N ARG A 320 -0.56 -8.62 17.55
CA ARG A 320 0.56 -7.71 17.87
C ARG A 320 0.83 -6.70 16.76
N LEU A 321 0.70 -7.10 15.49
CA LEU A 321 0.92 -6.22 14.32
C LEU A 321 -0.18 -5.17 14.16
N ALA A 322 -1.41 -5.48 14.57
CA ALA A 322 -2.54 -4.54 14.53
C ALA A 322 -2.43 -3.39 15.56
N GLY A 323 -1.53 -3.49 16.55
CA GLY A 323 -1.42 -2.57 17.68
C GLY A 323 -2.57 -2.72 18.67
N ASP A 324 -2.42 -2.28 19.93
CA ASP A 324 -3.46 -2.34 20.98
C ASP A 324 -4.73 -1.48 20.68
N VAL A 325 -4.87 -0.99 19.45
CA VAL A 325 -6.18 -0.67 18.89
C VAL A 325 -6.82 -2.02 18.57
N ILE A 326 -7.55 -2.57 19.54
CA ILE A 326 -8.67 -3.46 19.23
C ILE A 326 -9.63 -2.56 18.43
N PRO A 327 -9.75 -2.65 17.10
CA PRO A 327 -11.03 -2.26 16.52
C PRO A 327 -12.05 -3.09 17.30
N GLU A 328 -13.12 -2.47 17.81
CA GLU A 328 -14.28 -3.18 18.37
C GLU A 328 -14.37 -4.51 17.65
N GLU A 329 -14.21 -5.64 18.37
CA GLU A 329 -14.11 -6.97 17.74
C GLU A 329 -15.09 -6.97 16.58
N PRO A 330 -14.64 -6.99 15.30
CA PRO A 330 -15.56 -7.37 14.26
C PRO A 330 -15.94 -8.76 14.73
N THR A 331 -17.19 -8.92 15.17
CA THR A 331 -17.78 -10.22 15.53
C THR A 331 -17.10 -11.21 14.61
N LEU A 332 -16.27 -12.11 15.14
CA LEU A 332 -15.52 -13.06 14.32
C LEU A 332 -16.59 -13.84 13.56
N VAL A 333 -16.97 -13.34 12.37
CA VAL A 333 -17.95 -13.96 11.50
C VAL A 333 -17.16 -15.11 10.94
N ARG A 334 -17.20 -16.21 11.69
CA ARG A 334 -16.59 -17.45 11.29
C ARG A 334 -17.44 -17.97 10.14
N ASN A 335 -16.99 -17.63 8.92
CA ASN A 335 -17.71 -18.03 7.73
C ASN A 335 -17.76 -19.56 7.62
N ASP A 336 -18.82 -20.08 7.02
CA ASP A 336 -18.97 -21.52 6.81
C ASP A 336 -17.75 -22.07 6.01
N PRO A 337 -17.06 -23.13 6.47
CA PRO A 337 -15.89 -23.66 5.78
C PRO A 337 -16.15 -24.10 4.33
N VAL A 338 -17.36 -24.56 4.02
CA VAL A 338 -17.78 -24.91 2.66
C VAL A 338 -17.95 -23.64 1.83
N ALA A 339 -18.49 -22.56 2.41
CA ALA A 339 -18.56 -21.27 1.76
C ALA A 339 -17.16 -20.70 1.47
N VAL A 340 -16.22 -20.82 2.41
CA VAL A 340 -14.81 -20.42 2.22
C VAL A 340 -14.15 -21.23 1.11
N GLN A 341 -14.37 -22.54 1.04
CA GLN A 341 -13.81 -23.38 -0.02
C GLN A 341 -14.33 -22.97 -1.41
N ALA A 342 -15.65 -22.74 -1.53
CA ALA A 342 -16.27 -22.26 -2.78
C ALA A 342 -15.73 -20.88 -3.16
N PHE A 343 -15.62 -19.96 -2.18
CA PHE A 343 -15.03 -18.63 -2.36
C PHE A 343 -13.59 -18.69 -2.89
N THR A 344 -12.70 -19.47 -2.26
CA THR A 344 -11.30 -19.59 -2.71
C THR A 344 -11.20 -20.13 -4.14
N LYS A 345 -12.04 -21.11 -4.52
CA LYS A 345 -12.11 -21.58 -5.91
C LYS A 345 -12.61 -20.49 -6.85
N GLY A 346 -13.59 -19.70 -6.42
CA GLY A 346 -14.11 -18.56 -7.18
C GLY A 346 -13.02 -17.54 -7.50
N ILE A 347 -12.14 -17.21 -6.54
CA ILE A 347 -11.00 -16.29 -6.72
C ILE A 347 -10.08 -16.77 -7.85
N TYR A 348 -9.77 -18.07 -7.89
CA TYR A 348 -8.94 -18.65 -8.94
C TYR A 348 -9.54 -18.39 -10.33
N PHE A 349 -10.81 -18.72 -10.54
CA PHE A 349 -11.45 -18.51 -11.85
C PHE A 349 -11.61 -17.02 -12.18
N TRP A 350 -11.98 -16.19 -11.21
CA TRP A 350 -12.08 -14.73 -11.40
C TRP A 350 -10.74 -14.11 -11.83
N SER A 351 -9.61 -14.61 -11.32
CA SER A 351 -8.28 -14.09 -11.68
C SER A 351 -7.90 -14.31 -13.15
N LYS A 352 -8.48 -15.33 -13.81
CA LYS A 352 -8.16 -15.70 -15.20
C LYS A 352 -8.84 -14.84 -16.27
N ARG A 353 -9.85 -14.04 -15.91
CA ARG A 353 -10.48 -13.00 -16.76
C ARG A 353 -10.82 -13.45 -18.19
N SER A 354 -11.63 -14.50 -18.32
CA SER A 354 -12.31 -14.87 -19.56
C SER A 354 -13.80 -15.02 -19.32
N ALA A 355 -14.61 -14.98 -20.39
CA ALA A 355 -16.06 -15.17 -20.27
C ALA A 355 -16.42 -16.51 -19.58
N SER A 356 -15.75 -17.60 -19.96
CA SER A 356 -15.96 -18.92 -19.36
C SER A 356 -15.53 -18.98 -17.89
N ASN A 357 -14.40 -18.37 -17.55
CA ASN A 357 -13.91 -18.36 -16.17
C ASN A 357 -14.75 -17.45 -15.27
N LEU A 358 -15.23 -16.31 -15.76
CA LEU A 358 -16.14 -15.43 -15.02
C LEU A 358 -17.48 -16.12 -14.75
N LYS A 359 -17.99 -16.91 -15.71
CA LYS A 359 -19.20 -17.72 -15.52
C LYS A 359 -19.04 -18.73 -14.37
N GLU A 360 -17.91 -19.42 -14.31
CA GLU A 360 -17.63 -20.35 -13.20
C GLU A 360 -17.41 -19.60 -11.87
N ALA A 361 -16.75 -18.44 -11.89
CA ALA A 361 -16.59 -17.60 -10.70
C ALA A 361 -17.93 -17.14 -10.12
N ILE A 362 -18.86 -16.67 -10.96
CA ILE A 362 -20.23 -16.31 -10.55
C ILE A 362 -20.92 -17.48 -9.85
N LYS A 363 -20.82 -18.68 -10.41
CA LYS A 363 -21.39 -19.89 -9.82
C LYS A 363 -20.78 -20.19 -8.45
N LEU A 364 -19.46 -20.20 -8.33
CA LEU A 364 -18.75 -20.52 -7.09
C LEU A 364 -18.97 -19.49 -5.97
N PHE A 365 -18.96 -18.20 -6.30
CA PHE A 365 -19.31 -17.17 -5.31
C PHE A 365 -20.80 -17.22 -4.95
N GLY A 366 -21.68 -17.56 -5.89
CA GLY A 366 -23.09 -17.84 -5.62
C GLY A 366 -23.30 -19.00 -4.64
N GLU A 367 -22.54 -20.09 -4.80
CA GLU A 367 -22.52 -21.21 -3.86
C GLU A 367 -22.03 -20.77 -2.48
N ALA A 368 -20.97 -19.94 -2.41
CA ALA A 368 -20.47 -19.39 -1.15
C ALA A 368 -21.54 -18.55 -0.43
N VAL A 369 -22.21 -17.65 -1.15
CA VAL A 369 -23.31 -16.83 -0.60
C VAL A 369 -24.53 -17.68 -0.19
N GLN A 370 -24.84 -18.74 -0.93
CA GLN A 370 -25.94 -19.63 -0.57
C GLN A 370 -25.66 -20.39 0.73
N LYS A 371 -24.40 -20.79 0.95
CA LYS A 371 -23.97 -21.49 2.17
C LYS A 371 -23.83 -20.54 3.35
N ASP A 372 -23.32 -19.35 3.11
CA ASP A 372 -23.17 -18.30 4.11
C ASP A 372 -23.65 -16.94 3.58
N PRO A 373 -24.93 -16.60 3.80
CA PRO A 373 -25.50 -15.32 3.37
C PRO A 373 -24.95 -14.09 4.11
N THR A 374 -24.11 -14.28 5.13
CA THR A 374 -23.44 -13.20 5.87
C THR A 374 -21.99 -12.99 5.45
N PHE A 375 -21.48 -13.81 4.52
CA PHE A 375 -20.11 -13.72 4.03
C PHE A 375 -19.92 -12.52 3.09
N SER A 376 -19.60 -11.35 3.67
CA SER A 376 -19.48 -10.08 2.95
C SER A 376 -18.56 -10.15 1.72
N ALA A 377 -17.37 -10.74 1.87
CA ALA A 377 -16.41 -10.87 0.78
C ALA A 377 -16.96 -11.70 -0.41
N ALA A 378 -17.74 -12.74 -0.14
CA ALA A 378 -18.37 -13.54 -1.20
C ALA A 378 -19.44 -12.72 -1.94
N HIS A 379 -20.23 -11.91 -1.24
CA HIS A 379 -21.14 -10.95 -1.86
C HIS A 379 -20.39 -9.94 -2.74
N ALA A 380 -19.28 -9.38 -2.25
CA ALA A 380 -18.50 -8.41 -3.00
C ALA A 380 -17.86 -9.00 -4.28
N MET A 381 -17.30 -10.20 -4.19
CA MET A 381 -16.70 -10.87 -5.35
C MET A 381 -17.75 -11.37 -6.35
N LEU A 382 -18.93 -11.77 -5.88
CA LEU A 382 -20.06 -12.06 -6.76
C LEU A 382 -20.53 -10.80 -7.50
N ALA A 383 -20.58 -9.67 -6.79
CA ALA A 383 -20.89 -8.38 -7.40
C ALA A 383 -19.88 -8.00 -8.49
N ASP A 384 -18.59 -8.14 -8.17
CA ASP A 384 -17.51 -7.86 -9.10
C ASP A 384 -17.55 -8.75 -10.34
N SER A 385 -17.83 -10.04 -10.14
CA SER A 385 -17.93 -11.00 -11.24
C SER A 385 -19.09 -10.70 -12.17
N TYR A 386 -20.24 -10.27 -11.64
CA TYR A 386 -21.35 -9.80 -12.45
C TYR A 386 -21.03 -8.49 -13.19
N ALA A 387 -20.36 -7.54 -12.54
CA ALA A 387 -19.96 -6.29 -13.20
C ALA A 387 -18.98 -6.56 -14.36
N LEU A 388 -18.05 -7.50 -14.18
CA LEU A 388 -17.16 -7.95 -15.26
C LEU A 388 -17.88 -8.75 -16.34
N ALA A 389 -18.91 -9.53 -16.00
CA ALA A 389 -19.67 -10.28 -16.99
C ALA A 389 -20.33 -9.39 -18.04
N ALA A 390 -20.74 -8.17 -17.65
CA ALA A 390 -21.24 -7.16 -18.59
C ALA A 390 -20.16 -6.62 -19.55
N ILE A 391 -18.89 -6.63 -19.12
CA ILE A 391 -17.75 -6.14 -19.92
C ILE A 391 -17.19 -7.24 -20.83
N TYR A 392 -17.11 -8.47 -20.33
CA TYR A 392 -16.55 -9.62 -21.04
C TYR A 392 -17.61 -10.40 -21.84
N GLU A 393 -18.81 -9.85 -21.96
CA GLU A 393 -19.94 -10.40 -22.73
C GLU A 393 -20.15 -11.89 -22.44
N VAL A 394 -20.30 -12.24 -21.16
CA VAL A 394 -20.50 -13.64 -20.76
C VAL A 394 -21.80 -14.16 -21.34
N ASP A 395 -21.68 -15.18 -22.21
CA ASP A 395 -22.83 -15.84 -22.82
C ASP A 395 -23.91 -16.23 -21.81
N SER A 396 -25.17 -15.93 -22.17
CA SER A 396 -26.38 -16.21 -21.38
C SER A 396 -26.62 -15.29 -20.17
N ILE A 397 -25.90 -14.18 -20.03
CA ILE A 397 -26.21 -13.15 -19.02
C ILE A 397 -26.35 -11.80 -19.72
N GLU A 398 -27.57 -11.27 -19.74
CA GLU A 398 -27.84 -9.94 -20.30
C GLU A 398 -27.10 -8.85 -19.49
N PRO A 399 -26.38 -7.90 -20.12
CA PRO A 399 -25.60 -6.88 -19.41
C PRO A 399 -26.42 -6.10 -18.36
N LYS A 400 -27.64 -5.68 -18.71
CA LYS A 400 -28.56 -4.98 -17.79
C LYS A 400 -28.91 -5.84 -16.56
N GLU A 401 -29.08 -7.15 -16.74
CA GLU A 401 -29.34 -8.10 -15.65
C GLU A 401 -28.09 -8.30 -14.78
N ALA A 402 -26.93 -8.45 -15.42
CA ALA A 402 -25.64 -8.59 -14.73
C ALA A 402 -25.39 -7.37 -13.81
N ILE A 403 -25.56 -6.16 -14.33
CA ILE A 403 -25.38 -4.92 -13.57
C ILE A 403 -26.36 -4.82 -12.40
N ALA A 404 -27.63 -5.16 -12.60
CA ALA A 404 -28.63 -5.17 -11.53
C ALA A 404 -28.26 -6.15 -10.39
N LYS A 405 -27.86 -7.39 -10.73
CA LYS A 405 -27.39 -8.38 -9.75
C LYS A 405 -26.12 -7.93 -9.07
N GLY A 406 -25.16 -7.37 -9.82
CA GLY A 406 -23.92 -6.84 -9.30
C GLY A 406 -24.17 -5.78 -8.23
N LYS A 407 -25.02 -4.79 -8.54
CA LYS A 407 -25.38 -3.73 -7.61
C LYS A 407 -26.02 -4.25 -6.32
N MET A 408 -26.98 -5.16 -6.45
CA MET A 408 -27.65 -5.80 -5.31
C MET A 408 -26.63 -6.49 -4.38
N HIS A 409 -25.69 -7.26 -4.92
CA HIS A 409 -24.70 -7.96 -4.12
C HIS A 409 -23.66 -7.02 -3.50
N ALA A 410 -23.25 -5.95 -4.20
CA ALA A 410 -22.33 -4.96 -3.64
C ALA A 410 -22.97 -4.19 -2.48
N GLU A 411 -24.22 -3.76 -2.63
CA GLU A 411 -24.98 -3.10 -1.56
C GLU A 411 -25.16 -4.04 -0.35
N LYS A 412 -25.39 -5.33 -0.59
CA LYS A 412 -25.47 -6.34 0.47
C LYS A 412 -24.13 -6.54 1.18
N ALA A 413 -23.01 -6.60 0.46
CA ALA A 413 -21.67 -6.67 1.05
C ALA A 413 -21.40 -5.45 1.94
N ILE A 414 -21.69 -4.24 1.47
CA ILE A 414 -21.51 -3.01 2.26
C ILE A 414 -22.41 -2.99 3.50
N ALA A 415 -23.62 -3.54 3.41
CA ALA A 415 -24.52 -3.68 4.55
C ALA A 415 -24.02 -4.69 5.61
N LEU A 416 -23.25 -5.70 5.19
CA LEU A 416 -22.65 -6.70 6.08
C LEU A 416 -21.33 -6.19 6.68
N ASP A 417 -20.50 -5.54 5.86
CA ASP A 417 -19.26 -4.86 6.25
C ASP A 417 -19.05 -3.62 5.37
N ALA A 418 -19.21 -2.44 5.99
CA ALA A 418 -19.12 -1.15 5.34
C ALA A 418 -17.71 -0.82 4.81
N ARG A 419 -16.67 -1.57 5.20
CA ARG A 419 -15.29 -1.38 4.75
C ARG A 419 -14.85 -2.41 3.70
N THR A 420 -15.78 -3.19 3.15
CA THR A 420 -15.47 -4.17 2.09
C THR A 420 -15.02 -3.47 0.80
N SER A 421 -13.72 -3.34 0.59
CA SER A 421 -13.10 -2.61 -0.54
C SER A 421 -13.57 -3.11 -1.91
N GLU A 422 -13.67 -4.43 -2.07
CA GLU A 422 -14.08 -5.10 -3.30
C GLU A 422 -15.48 -4.68 -3.75
N ALA A 423 -16.39 -4.41 -2.79
CA ALA A 423 -17.75 -4.00 -3.09
C ALA A 423 -17.78 -2.58 -3.70
N TYR A 424 -16.97 -1.66 -3.18
CA TYR A 424 -16.80 -0.33 -3.77
C TYR A 424 -16.14 -0.40 -5.15
N SER A 425 -15.15 -1.28 -5.30
CA SER A 425 -14.51 -1.54 -6.60
C SER A 425 -15.51 -2.07 -7.63
N ALA A 426 -16.40 -2.99 -7.25
CA ALA A 426 -17.48 -3.50 -8.11
C ALA A 426 -18.50 -2.41 -8.48
N LEU A 427 -18.91 -1.59 -7.50
CA LEU A 427 -19.80 -0.44 -7.77
C LEU A 427 -19.16 0.58 -8.72
N ALA A 428 -17.83 0.74 -8.69
CA ALA A 428 -17.15 1.63 -9.63
C ALA A 428 -17.25 1.11 -11.07
N VAL A 429 -17.13 -0.20 -11.29
CA VAL A 429 -17.34 -0.82 -12.62
C VAL A 429 -18.78 -0.63 -13.08
N ILE A 430 -19.74 -0.78 -12.17
CA ILE A 430 -21.15 -0.51 -12.47
C ILE A 430 -21.36 0.95 -12.81
N ALA A 431 -20.75 1.89 -12.07
CA ALA A 431 -20.82 3.32 -12.38
C ALA A 431 -20.19 3.64 -13.75
N GLN A 432 -19.08 2.97 -14.13
CA GLN A 432 -18.51 3.10 -15.48
C GLN A 432 -19.51 2.64 -16.56
N TYR A 433 -20.18 1.51 -16.34
CA TYR A 433 -21.24 1.04 -17.24
C TYR A 433 -22.43 2.01 -17.31
N GLU A 434 -22.82 2.59 -16.16
CA GLU A 434 -23.85 3.63 -16.04
C GLU A 434 -23.39 5.01 -16.58
N ARG A 435 -22.14 5.13 -17.03
CA ARG A 435 -21.48 6.36 -17.54
C ARG A 435 -21.35 7.48 -16.51
N ASP A 436 -21.26 7.12 -15.24
CA ASP A 436 -21.01 8.02 -14.14
C ASP A 436 -19.53 7.95 -13.71
N ALA A 437 -18.67 8.60 -14.51
CA ALA A 437 -17.22 8.60 -14.30
C ALA A 437 -16.81 9.24 -12.96
N GLU A 438 -17.49 10.30 -12.55
CA GLU A 438 -17.23 10.99 -11.26
C GLU A 438 -17.51 10.06 -10.08
N ARG A 439 -18.64 9.33 -10.14
CA ARG A 439 -18.97 8.32 -9.13
C ARG A 439 -18.01 7.13 -9.19
N ALA A 440 -17.63 6.66 -10.37
CA ALA A 440 -16.66 5.59 -10.51
C ALA A 440 -15.32 5.95 -9.85
N PHE A 441 -14.81 7.16 -10.12
CA PHE A 441 -13.57 7.66 -9.51
C PHE A 441 -13.68 7.72 -7.98
N SER A 442 -14.74 8.33 -7.47
CA SER A 442 -14.99 8.46 -6.02
C SER A 442 -15.10 7.10 -5.32
N LEU A 443 -15.73 6.11 -5.97
CA LEU A 443 -15.86 4.76 -5.45
C LEU A 443 -14.52 4.01 -5.42
N LEU A 444 -13.66 4.21 -6.42
CA LEU A 444 -12.32 3.61 -6.45
C LEU A 444 -11.40 4.22 -5.39
N GLU A 445 -11.44 5.55 -5.21
CA GLU A 445 -10.71 6.21 -4.12
C GLU A 445 -11.14 5.67 -2.75
N LYS A 446 -12.45 5.49 -2.56
CA LYS A 446 -12.99 4.91 -1.33
C LYS A 446 -12.61 3.44 -1.13
N ALA A 447 -12.59 2.65 -2.20
CA ALA A 447 -12.09 1.27 -2.15
C ALA A 447 -10.63 1.22 -1.69
N ILE A 448 -9.78 2.11 -2.21
CA ILE A 448 -8.35 2.21 -1.87
C ILE A 448 -8.15 2.80 -0.46
N GLU A 449 -9.04 3.68 0.00
CA GLU A 449 -9.05 4.16 1.39
C GLU A 449 -9.30 3.02 2.38
N TYR A 450 -10.21 2.11 2.05
CA TYR A 450 -10.52 0.96 2.89
C TYR A 450 -9.50 -0.17 2.81
N ASP A 451 -8.97 -0.44 1.62
CA ASP A 451 -7.83 -1.33 1.43
C ASP A 451 -6.86 -0.74 0.41
N GLY A 452 -5.75 -0.22 0.92
CA GLY A 452 -4.66 0.33 0.12
C GLY A 452 -3.96 -0.71 -0.76
N ASN A 453 -4.18 -2.01 -0.52
CA ASN A 453 -3.60 -3.11 -1.30
C ASN A 453 -4.61 -3.75 -2.26
N ASN A 454 -5.80 -3.16 -2.47
CA ASN A 454 -6.75 -3.69 -3.45
C ASN A 454 -6.24 -3.49 -4.88
N ALA A 455 -5.55 -4.51 -5.41
CA ALA A 455 -4.90 -4.45 -6.72
C ALA A 455 -5.88 -4.19 -7.87
N ALA A 456 -7.10 -4.74 -7.77
CA ALA A 456 -8.14 -4.54 -8.78
C ALA A 456 -8.66 -3.10 -8.81
N ALA A 457 -8.90 -2.49 -7.64
CA ALA A 457 -9.31 -1.09 -7.53
C ALA A 457 -8.24 -0.15 -8.09
N ARG A 458 -6.96 -0.38 -7.75
CA ARG A 458 -5.83 0.39 -8.30
C ARG A 458 -5.69 0.26 -9.81
N MET A 459 -5.80 -0.95 -10.34
CA MET A 459 -5.78 -1.19 -11.79
C MET A 459 -6.93 -0.44 -12.49
N ARG A 460 -8.13 -0.42 -11.89
CA ARG A 460 -9.29 0.32 -12.43
C ARG A 460 -9.09 1.83 -12.37
N LEU A 461 -8.51 2.34 -11.27
CA LEU A 461 -8.19 3.76 -11.14
C LEU A 461 -7.13 4.18 -12.16
N ALA A 462 -6.13 3.34 -12.42
CA ALA A 462 -5.16 3.56 -13.48
C ALA A 462 -5.84 3.73 -14.85
N TRP A 463 -6.83 2.90 -15.17
CA TRP A 463 -7.59 3.05 -16.41
C TRP A 463 -8.42 4.34 -16.45
N MET A 464 -8.94 4.81 -15.32
CA MET A 464 -9.64 6.09 -15.25
C MET A 464 -8.69 7.27 -15.52
N HIS A 465 -7.49 7.26 -14.94
CA HIS A 465 -6.47 8.26 -15.28
C HIS A 465 -6.08 8.23 -16.76
N ALA A 466 -6.05 7.04 -17.39
CA ALA A 466 -5.77 6.94 -18.82
C ALA A 466 -6.89 7.56 -19.68
N VAL A 467 -8.16 7.43 -19.27
CA VAL A 467 -9.32 8.11 -19.92
C VAL A 467 -9.15 9.63 -19.86
N ASP A 468 -8.70 10.14 -18.72
CA ASP A 468 -8.40 11.56 -18.49
C ASP A 468 -7.10 12.02 -19.15
N GLU A 469 -6.47 11.14 -19.95
CA GLU A 469 -5.25 11.40 -20.70
C GLU A 469 -4.01 11.63 -19.81
N ASP A 470 -4.07 11.27 -18.53
CA ASP A 470 -2.94 11.30 -17.59
C ASP A 470 -2.28 9.91 -17.52
N LEU A 471 -1.49 9.58 -18.56
CA LEU A 471 -0.77 8.30 -18.62
C LEU A 471 0.24 8.13 -17.47
N GLU A 472 0.82 9.21 -16.97
CA GLU A 472 1.77 9.16 -15.86
C GLU A 472 1.06 8.76 -14.56
N ALA A 473 -0.11 9.34 -14.26
CA ALA A 473 -0.94 8.89 -13.15
C ALA A 473 -1.42 7.45 -13.33
N ALA A 474 -1.84 7.09 -14.54
CA ALA A 474 -2.23 5.73 -14.88
C ALA A 474 -1.11 4.72 -14.57
N ILE A 475 0.12 5.01 -14.99
CA ILE A 475 1.28 4.16 -14.76
C ILE A 475 1.62 4.08 -13.27
N ARG A 476 1.56 5.19 -12.51
CA ARG A 476 1.78 5.17 -11.06
C ARG A 476 0.80 4.25 -10.33
N GLU A 477 -0.49 4.37 -10.62
CA GLU A 477 -1.51 3.51 -10.01
C GLU A 477 -1.38 2.06 -10.46
N MET A 478 -1.04 1.81 -11.73
CA MET A 478 -0.83 0.45 -12.22
C MET A 478 0.42 -0.20 -11.59
N LYS A 479 1.49 0.55 -11.32
CA LYS A 479 2.65 0.06 -10.54
C LYS A 479 2.28 -0.23 -9.08
N LEU A 480 1.37 0.55 -8.49
CA LEU A 480 0.84 0.23 -7.16
C LEU A 480 0.00 -1.05 -7.19
N ALA A 481 -0.85 -1.24 -8.21
CA ALA A 481 -1.57 -2.48 -8.43
C ALA A 481 -0.61 -3.68 -8.59
N GLN A 482 0.48 -3.51 -9.35
CA GLN A 482 1.49 -4.55 -9.56
C GLN A 482 2.25 -4.89 -8.28
N ARG A 483 2.53 -3.92 -7.41
CA ARG A 483 3.14 -4.20 -6.10
C ARG A 483 2.19 -4.95 -5.16
N ALA A 484 0.89 -4.65 -5.25
CA ALA A 484 -0.13 -5.32 -4.46
C ALA A 484 -0.37 -6.77 -4.93
N ASP A 485 -0.34 -7.02 -6.23
CA ASP A 485 -0.43 -8.37 -6.80
C ASP A 485 0.62 -8.58 -7.93
N PRO A 486 1.86 -8.95 -7.57
CA PRO A 486 2.94 -9.14 -8.53
C PRO A 486 2.73 -10.32 -9.50
N HIS A 487 1.87 -11.27 -9.14
CA HIS A 487 1.62 -12.50 -9.90
C HIS A 487 0.35 -12.42 -10.74
N SER A 488 -0.38 -11.30 -10.68
CA SER A 488 -1.45 -11.02 -11.63
C SER A 488 -0.89 -10.79 -13.02
N GLN A 489 -1.10 -11.78 -13.87
CA GLN A 489 -0.79 -11.68 -15.29
C GLN A 489 -1.46 -10.45 -15.94
N VAL A 490 -2.74 -10.21 -15.62
CA VAL A 490 -3.53 -9.11 -16.20
C VAL A 490 -2.96 -7.74 -15.82
N ILE A 491 -2.52 -7.57 -14.58
CA ILE A 491 -1.88 -6.32 -14.14
C ILE A 491 -0.54 -6.11 -14.86
N ASN A 492 0.29 -7.15 -14.96
CA ASN A 492 1.57 -7.06 -15.67
C ASN A 492 1.37 -6.74 -17.16
N LEU A 493 0.39 -7.37 -17.82
CA LEU A 493 0.01 -7.08 -19.21
C LEU A 493 -0.42 -5.61 -19.40
N ASN A 494 -1.29 -5.12 -18.52
CA ASN A 494 -1.83 -3.77 -18.59
C ASN A 494 -0.78 -2.70 -18.25
N LEU A 495 0.13 -2.98 -17.31
CA LEU A 495 1.29 -2.13 -17.03
C LEU A 495 2.21 -2.04 -18.24
N ALA A 496 2.56 -3.17 -18.85
CA ALA A 496 3.37 -3.20 -20.06
C ALA A 496 2.73 -2.39 -21.20
N ARG A 497 1.40 -2.47 -21.34
CA ARG A 497 0.64 -1.67 -22.32
C ARG A 497 0.73 -0.18 -22.05
N LEU A 498 0.47 0.26 -20.81
CA LEU A 498 0.53 1.69 -20.46
C LEU A 498 1.95 2.25 -20.64
N LEU A 499 2.98 1.51 -20.22
CA LEU A 499 4.39 1.88 -20.43
C LEU A 499 4.73 2.00 -21.93
N ARG A 500 4.26 1.06 -22.76
CA ARG A 500 4.43 1.09 -24.24
C ARG A 500 3.81 2.36 -24.84
N LEU A 501 2.58 2.68 -24.45
CA LEU A 501 1.87 3.87 -24.93
C LEU A 501 2.56 5.16 -24.49
N ASN A 502 3.10 5.18 -23.28
CA ASN A 502 3.90 6.29 -22.74
C ASN A 502 5.38 6.28 -23.19
N ARG A 503 5.75 5.45 -24.18
CA ARG A 503 7.12 5.36 -24.75
C ARG A 503 8.21 4.91 -23.76
N GLN A 504 7.84 4.32 -22.63
CA GLN A 504 8.77 3.72 -21.65
C GLN A 504 9.05 2.26 -22.03
N THR A 505 9.61 2.06 -23.23
CA THR A 505 9.70 0.75 -23.91
C THR A 505 10.58 -0.27 -23.17
N ASP A 506 11.64 0.17 -22.49
CA ASP A 506 12.54 -0.74 -21.75
C ASP A 506 11.84 -1.38 -20.55
N GLU A 507 11.13 -0.58 -19.76
CA GLU A 507 10.35 -1.08 -18.62
C GLU A 507 9.12 -1.87 -19.10
N ALA A 508 8.48 -1.44 -20.21
CA ALA A 508 7.40 -2.20 -20.83
C ALA A 508 7.85 -3.63 -21.18
N LEU A 509 9.07 -3.80 -21.68
CA LEU A 509 9.62 -5.10 -22.07
C LEU A 509 9.78 -6.05 -20.87
N GLU A 510 10.18 -5.53 -19.71
CA GLU A 510 10.30 -6.32 -18.48
C GLU A 510 8.93 -6.89 -18.07
N PHE A 511 7.93 -6.02 -17.94
CA PHE A 511 6.59 -6.43 -17.53
C PHE A 511 5.87 -7.27 -18.59
N GLY A 512 6.11 -7.00 -19.88
CA GLY A 512 5.57 -7.80 -20.98
C GLY A 512 6.08 -9.24 -20.97
N LYS A 513 7.38 -9.46 -20.73
CA LYS A 513 7.95 -10.80 -20.55
C LYS A 513 7.38 -11.51 -19.34
N ARG A 514 7.29 -10.80 -18.20
CA ARG A 514 6.69 -11.34 -16.97
C ARG A 514 5.25 -11.79 -17.20
N ALA A 515 4.45 -11.02 -17.95
CA ALA A 515 3.07 -11.40 -18.26
C ALA A 515 2.99 -12.71 -19.07
N VAL A 516 3.90 -12.93 -20.03
CA VAL A 516 3.99 -14.19 -20.78
C VAL A 516 4.45 -15.35 -19.89
N GLU A 517 5.41 -15.12 -19.00
CA GLU A 517 5.92 -16.14 -18.06
C GLU A 517 4.86 -16.60 -17.06
N LEU A 518 4.02 -15.68 -16.56
CA LEU A 518 2.99 -15.97 -15.56
C LEU A 518 1.86 -16.86 -16.11
N ASP A 519 1.42 -16.63 -17.35
CA ASP A 519 0.47 -17.52 -18.02
C ASP A 519 0.66 -17.47 -19.55
N PRO A 520 1.42 -18.43 -20.10
CA PRO A 520 1.70 -18.52 -21.53
C PRO A 520 0.47 -18.80 -22.41
N SER A 521 -0.69 -19.14 -21.83
CA SER A 521 -1.90 -19.53 -22.57
C SER A 521 -2.74 -18.33 -23.02
N MET A 522 -2.54 -17.15 -22.43
CA MET A 522 -3.24 -15.93 -22.83
C MET A 522 -2.50 -15.26 -23.99
N MET A 523 -3.03 -15.38 -25.20
CA MET A 523 -2.34 -14.94 -26.41
C MET A 523 -2.13 -13.42 -26.51
N TRP A 524 -2.97 -12.63 -25.84
CA TRP A 524 -2.77 -11.18 -25.72
C TRP A 524 -1.43 -10.78 -25.09
N THR A 525 -0.85 -11.62 -24.20
CA THR A 525 0.47 -11.33 -23.64
C THR A 525 1.57 -11.37 -24.69
N ARG A 526 1.50 -12.34 -25.63
CA ARG A 526 2.41 -12.44 -26.77
C ARG A 526 2.22 -11.29 -27.75
N VAL A 527 0.97 -10.92 -28.03
CA VAL A 527 0.65 -9.78 -28.90
C VAL A 527 1.28 -8.50 -28.35
N ILE A 528 1.06 -8.17 -27.08
CA ILE A 528 1.64 -6.95 -26.48
C ILE A 528 3.16 -7.02 -26.41
N LEU A 529 3.75 -8.18 -26.09
CA LEU A 529 5.20 -8.35 -26.10
C LEU A 529 5.78 -8.13 -27.50
N ALA A 530 5.11 -8.61 -28.55
CA ALA A 530 5.50 -8.36 -29.93
C ALA A 530 5.46 -6.87 -30.30
N GLU A 531 4.43 -6.14 -29.88
CA GLU A 531 4.34 -4.69 -30.11
C GLU A 531 5.45 -3.92 -29.37
N ILE A 532 5.85 -4.39 -28.20
CA ILE A 532 6.98 -3.81 -27.44
C ILE A 532 8.30 -4.09 -28.16
N TYR A 533 8.54 -5.32 -28.62
CA TYR A 533 9.70 -5.64 -29.45
C TYR A 533 9.73 -4.80 -30.73
N GLU A 534 8.57 -4.62 -31.37
CA GLU A 534 8.42 -3.76 -32.54
C GLU A 534 8.84 -2.31 -32.22
N GLN A 535 8.35 -1.72 -31.12
CA GLN A 535 8.70 -0.37 -30.66
C GLN A 535 10.18 -0.21 -30.33
N LYS A 536 10.82 -1.27 -29.84
CA LYS A 536 12.25 -1.30 -29.58
C LYS A 536 13.09 -1.48 -30.86
N GLY A 537 12.47 -1.74 -32.01
CA GLY A 537 13.16 -2.06 -33.28
C GLY A 537 13.66 -3.51 -33.37
N MET A 538 13.29 -4.38 -32.43
CA MET A 538 13.60 -5.81 -32.45
C MET A 538 12.59 -6.57 -33.31
N LEU A 539 12.54 -6.23 -34.61
CA LEU A 539 11.48 -6.65 -35.52
C LEU A 539 11.39 -8.17 -35.70
N ASP A 540 12.52 -8.89 -35.71
CA ASP A 540 12.52 -10.36 -35.84
C ASP A 540 11.90 -11.04 -34.62
N LYS A 541 12.18 -10.55 -33.40
CA LYS A 541 11.56 -11.05 -32.17
C LYS A 541 10.07 -10.75 -32.11
N SER A 542 9.66 -9.60 -32.66
CA SER A 542 8.25 -9.26 -32.81
C SER A 542 7.54 -10.31 -33.67
N ILE A 543 8.09 -10.64 -34.83
CA ILE A 543 7.53 -11.68 -35.71
C ILE A 543 7.50 -13.05 -35.03
N GLU A 544 8.55 -13.43 -34.30
CA GLU A 544 8.61 -14.70 -33.55
C GLU A 544 7.44 -14.84 -32.56
N GLU A 545 7.19 -13.83 -31.73
CA GLU A 545 6.08 -13.85 -30.77
C GLU A 545 4.71 -13.91 -31.46
N LEU A 546 4.54 -13.20 -32.59
CA LEU A 546 3.29 -13.21 -33.36
C LEU A 546 3.05 -14.55 -34.06
N GLN A 547 4.12 -15.23 -34.51
CA GLN A 547 4.03 -16.56 -35.11
C GLN A 547 3.74 -17.65 -34.07
N ALA A 548 4.09 -17.43 -32.80
CA ALA A 548 3.76 -18.32 -31.70
C ALA A 548 2.26 -18.28 -31.31
N VAL A 549 1.49 -17.30 -31.78
CA VAL A 549 0.03 -17.28 -31.63
C VAL A 549 -0.59 -18.44 -32.45
N PRO A 550 -1.37 -19.34 -31.83
CA PRO A 550 -1.98 -20.46 -32.53
C PRO A 550 -3.03 -19.99 -33.55
N LYS A 551 -3.11 -20.69 -34.69
CA LYS A 551 -4.12 -20.39 -35.74
C LYS A 551 -5.57 -20.44 -35.26
N SER A 552 -5.86 -21.18 -34.19
CA SER A 552 -7.18 -21.30 -33.57
C SER A 552 -7.47 -20.21 -32.55
N ALA A 553 -6.49 -19.39 -32.17
CA ALA A 553 -6.67 -18.33 -31.18
C ALA A 553 -7.47 -17.17 -31.78
N PRO A 554 -8.36 -16.52 -31.00
CA PRO A 554 -9.07 -15.32 -31.42
C PRO A 554 -8.12 -14.21 -31.93
N GLU A 555 -6.96 -14.08 -31.30
CA GLU A 555 -5.95 -13.07 -31.58
C GLU A 555 -5.16 -13.34 -32.88
N GLN A 556 -5.37 -14.48 -33.55
CA GLN A 556 -4.60 -14.84 -34.75
C GLN A 556 -4.73 -13.80 -35.87
N LYS A 557 -5.92 -13.21 -36.04
CA LYS A 557 -6.16 -12.19 -37.08
C LYS A 557 -5.35 -10.93 -36.79
N THR A 558 -5.39 -10.46 -35.55
CA THR A 558 -4.55 -9.36 -35.04
C THR A 558 -3.08 -9.68 -35.26
N ALA A 559 -2.63 -10.88 -34.88
CA ALA A 559 -1.23 -11.28 -35.03
C ALA A 559 -0.76 -11.23 -36.50
N ARG A 560 -1.59 -11.67 -37.46
CA ARG A 560 -1.27 -11.57 -38.90
C ARG A 560 -1.17 -10.13 -39.40
N LEU A 561 -2.03 -9.23 -38.95
CA LEU A 561 -1.95 -7.81 -39.31
C LEU A 561 -0.72 -7.15 -38.72
N LEU A 562 -0.36 -7.48 -37.47
CA LEU A 562 0.88 -7.02 -36.84
C LEU A 562 2.12 -7.54 -37.58
N ILE A 563 2.12 -8.79 -38.08
CA ILE A 563 3.22 -9.27 -38.95
C ILE A 563 3.33 -8.40 -40.21
N SER A 564 2.21 -8.06 -40.86
CA SER A 564 2.21 -7.14 -42.00
C SER A 564 2.78 -5.77 -41.64
N ARG A 565 2.43 -5.25 -40.45
CA ARG A 565 2.95 -3.99 -39.90
C ARG A 565 4.46 -4.01 -39.73
N VAL A 566 4.98 -5.08 -39.13
CA VAL A 566 6.42 -5.28 -38.93
C VAL A 566 7.15 -5.41 -40.28
N LEU A 567 6.59 -6.14 -41.25
CA LEU A 567 7.16 -6.26 -42.60
C LEU A 567 7.21 -4.90 -43.33
N ALA A 568 6.18 -4.06 -43.17
CA ALA A 568 6.18 -2.71 -43.73
C ALA A 568 7.35 -1.87 -43.16
N LYS A 569 7.65 -1.99 -41.86
CA LYS A 569 8.82 -1.33 -41.22
C LYS A 569 10.17 -1.86 -41.67
N GLN A 570 10.25 -3.16 -41.92
CA GLN A 570 11.46 -3.77 -42.51
C GLN A 570 11.70 -3.31 -43.96
N GLY A 571 10.76 -2.58 -44.57
CA GLY A 571 10.81 -2.17 -45.97
C GLY A 571 10.26 -3.22 -46.94
N ASN A 572 9.78 -4.37 -46.44
CA ASN A 572 9.15 -5.40 -47.25
C ASN A 572 7.68 -5.04 -47.54
N LYS A 573 7.48 -3.93 -48.26
CA LYS A 573 6.18 -3.33 -48.53
C LYS A 573 5.27 -4.22 -49.37
N ASP A 574 5.84 -5.02 -50.27
CA ASP A 574 5.06 -5.88 -51.17
C ASP A 574 4.42 -7.06 -50.42
N GLU A 575 5.17 -7.74 -49.54
CA GLU A 575 4.60 -8.81 -48.72
C GLU A 575 3.61 -8.25 -47.68
N ALA A 576 3.90 -7.08 -47.09
CA ALA A 576 2.97 -6.39 -46.20
C ALA A 576 1.62 -6.11 -46.90
N ARG A 577 1.65 -5.53 -48.12
CA ARG A 577 0.45 -5.29 -48.94
C ARG A 577 -0.29 -6.56 -49.32
N LYS A 578 0.43 -7.64 -49.59
CA LYS A 578 -0.17 -8.94 -49.90
C LYS A 578 -0.97 -9.48 -48.71
N ILE A 579 -0.39 -9.47 -47.50
CA ILE A 579 -1.11 -9.86 -46.27
C ILE A 579 -2.32 -8.96 -46.06
N LEU A 580 -2.17 -7.65 -46.18
CA LEU A 580 -3.26 -6.67 -45.99
C LEU A 580 -4.41 -6.92 -46.96
N LYS A 581 -4.11 -7.15 -48.24
CA LYS A 581 -5.09 -7.51 -49.27
C LYS A 581 -5.79 -8.83 -48.97
N ASP A 582 -5.04 -9.83 -48.50
CA ASP A 582 -5.64 -11.13 -48.14
C ASP A 582 -6.55 -11.03 -46.92
N MET A 583 -6.24 -10.17 -45.95
CA MET A 583 -7.07 -9.93 -44.76
C MET A 583 -8.33 -9.12 -45.06
N THR A 584 -8.29 -8.23 -46.06
CA THR A 584 -9.43 -7.37 -46.45
C THR A 584 -10.36 -7.99 -47.50
N LYS A 585 -9.92 -9.08 -48.18
CA LYS A 585 -10.75 -9.82 -49.16
C LYS A 585 -12.02 -10.43 -48.58
N SER A 586 -12.06 -10.73 -47.29
CA SER A 586 -13.21 -11.36 -46.62
C SER A 586 -14.32 -10.37 -46.21
N GLY A 587 -14.16 -9.08 -46.53
CA GLY A 587 -15.11 -8.02 -46.19
C GLY A 587 -14.77 -7.27 -44.89
N PRO A 588 -15.42 -6.11 -44.63
CA PRO A 588 -15.05 -5.19 -43.54
C PRO A 588 -15.34 -5.70 -42.11
N VAL A 589 -16.14 -6.76 -41.97
CA VAL A 589 -16.80 -7.10 -40.68
C VAL A 589 -15.93 -7.97 -39.76
N GLU A 590 -14.75 -8.41 -40.20
CA GLU A 590 -14.02 -9.48 -39.51
C GLU A 590 -12.55 -9.18 -39.15
N ALA A 591 -12.00 -8.04 -39.54
CA ALA A 591 -10.60 -7.68 -39.30
C ALA A 591 -10.51 -6.35 -38.56
N PRO A 592 -9.69 -6.25 -37.50
CA PRO A 592 -9.72 -5.08 -36.63
C PRO A 592 -9.13 -3.86 -37.36
N ALA A 593 -9.99 -2.85 -37.53
CA ALA A 593 -9.79 -1.74 -38.46
C ALA A 593 -8.60 -0.84 -38.07
N TYR A 594 -8.30 -0.74 -36.77
CA TYR A 594 -7.13 -0.02 -36.27
C TYR A 594 -5.82 -0.65 -36.78
N GLU A 595 -5.69 -1.96 -36.71
CA GLU A 595 -4.50 -2.68 -37.14
C GLU A 595 -4.29 -2.49 -38.64
N ILE A 596 -5.36 -2.59 -39.44
CA ILE A 596 -5.33 -2.31 -40.88
C ILE A 596 -4.85 -0.87 -41.13
N ALA A 597 -5.41 0.12 -40.44
CA ALA A 597 -5.02 1.51 -40.58
C ALA A 597 -3.53 1.73 -40.24
N SER A 598 -3.04 1.08 -39.18
CA SER A 598 -1.63 1.18 -38.77
C SER A 598 -0.67 0.62 -39.83
N VAL A 599 -1.08 -0.42 -40.57
CA VAL A 599 -0.29 -0.94 -41.71
C VAL A 599 -0.28 0.08 -42.86
N TYR A 600 -1.45 0.61 -43.25
CA TYR A 600 -1.52 1.62 -44.31
C TYR A 600 -0.70 2.87 -44.00
N ALA A 601 -0.71 3.33 -42.74
CA ALA A 601 0.10 4.46 -42.28
C ALA A 601 1.60 4.26 -42.56
N LEU A 602 2.12 3.06 -42.25
CA LEU A 602 3.54 2.73 -42.46
C LEU A 602 3.89 2.45 -43.93
N LEU A 603 2.93 2.01 -44.75
CA LEU A 603 3.12 1.87 -46.18
C LEU A 603 3.21 3.22 -46.91
N GLY A 604 2.70 4.29 -46.30
CA GLY A 604 2.58 5.64 -46.85
C GLY A 604 1.22 5.92 -47.50
N ASP A 605 0.24 5.05 -47.29
CA ASP A 605 -1.08 5.08 -47.93
C ASP A 605 -2.08 5.82 -47.02
N SER A 606 -1.81 7.10 -46.71
CA SER A 606 -2.53 7.88 -45.69
C SER A 606 -4.04 8.00 -45.91
N GLN A 607 -4.51 8.00 -47.17
CA GLN A 607 -5.94 8.08 -47.46
C GLN A 607 -6.70 6.84 -46.99
N GLU A 608 -6.17 5.65 -47.27
CA GLU A 608 -6.76 4.40 -46.79
C GLU A 608 -6.62 4.29 -45.27
N ALA A 609 -5.49 4.72 -44.69
CA ALA A 609 -5.33 4.74 -43.24
C ALA A 609 -6.42 5.57 -42.53
N PHE A 610 -6.74 6.77 -43.04
CA PHE A 610 -7.82 7.59 -42.45
C PHE A 610 -9.20 6.97 -42.61
N LYS A 611 -9.47 6.35 -43.76
CA LYS A 611 -10.73 5.65 -44.01
C LYS A 611 -10.92 4.49 -43.03
N GLU A 612 -9.89 3.69 -42.81
CA GLU A 612 -9.95 2.58 -41.86
C GLU A 612 -10.06 3.07 -40.40
N LEU A 613 -9.36 4.15 -40.02
CA LEU A 613 -9.54 4.77 -38.70
C LEU A 613 -10.96 5.33 -38.48
N GLN A 614 -11.64 5.80 -39.53
CA GLN A 614 -13.03 6.25 -39.45
C GLN A 614 -14.01 5.07 -39.36
N ASN A 615 -13.69 3.96 -40.03
CA ASN A 615 -14.46 2.72 -40.00
C ASN A 615 -14.22 1.89 -38.72
N ALA A 616 -13.21 2.26 -37.94
CA ALA A 616 -12.94 1.66 -36.65
C ALA A 616 -14.01 2.10 -35.64
N GLU A 617 -15.21 1.55 -35.80
CA GLU A 617 -16.33 1.64 -34.87
C GLU A 617 -16.10 0.74 -33.64
N GLU A 618 -14.92 0.85 -33.01
CA GLU A 618 -14.67 0.19 -31.73
C GLU A 618 -14.82 1.22 -30.61
N ASP A 619 -15.95 1.13 -29.92
CA ASP A 619 -16.30 1.96 -28.75
C ASP A 619 -15.56 1.45 -27.49
N SER A 620 -14.22 1.33 -27.55
CA SER A 620 -13.41 0.86 -26.42
C SER A 620 -12.31 1.83 -26.00
N LEU A 621 -12.04 1.89 -24.69
CA LEU A 621 -10.97 2.70 -24.11
C LEU A 621 -9.61 2.38 -24.73
N ILE A 622 -9.31 1.08 -24.89
CA ILE A 622 -8.03 0.63 -25.42
C ILE A 622 -7.85 1.12 -26.86
N HIS A 623 -8.92 1.13 -27.64
CA HIS A 623 -8.91 1.63 -29.01
C HIS A 623 -8.63 3.14 -29.07
N PHE A 624 -9.31 3.94 -28.23
CA PHE A 624 -9.03 5.37 -28.10
C PHE A 624 -7.56 5.64 -27.75
N LEU A 625 -7.04 4.94 -26.75
CA LEU A 625 -5.64 5.09 -26.32
C LEU A 625 -4.66 4.69 -27.41
N HIS A 626 -4.94 3.63 -28.17
CA HIS A 626 -4.12 3.20 -29.29
C HIS A 626 -4.09 4.23 -30.42
N ILE A 627 -5.25 4.72 -30.88
CA ILE A 627 -5.29 5.79 -31.90
C ILE A 627 -4.52 7.01 -31.40
N LYS A 628 -4.74 7.42 -30.15
CA LYS A 628 -4.12 8.62 -29.61
C LYS A 628 -2.62 8.48 -29.39
N TYR A 629 -2.12 7.34 -28.91
CA TYR A 629 -0.74 7.23 -28.41
C TYR A 629 0.17 6.26 -29.17
N ASP A 630 -0.34 5.38 -30.03
CA ASP A 630 0.54 4.44 -30.75
C ASP A 630 1.44 5.18 -31.77
N TYR A 631 2.74 4.88 -31.76
CA TYR A 631 3.71 5.54 -32.65
C TYR A 631 3.58 5.10 -34.10
N ASN A 632 2.91 3.97 -34.34
CA ASN A 632 2.65 3.50 -35.69
C ASN A 632 1.79 4.46 -36.51
N LEU A 633 1.08 5.37 -35.84
CA LEU A 633 0.29 6.43 -36.45
C LEU A 633 1.02 7.78 -36.50
N ASP A 634 2.28 7.87 -36.04
CA ASP A 634 3.10 9.09 -36.13
C ASP A 634 3.11 9.71 -37.54
N PRO A 635 3.18 8.95 -38.65
CA PRO A 635 3.09 9.50 -40.01
C PRO A 635 1.79 10.28 -40.31
N LEU A 636 0.74 10.11 -39.51
CA LEU A 636 -0.56 10.77 -39.69
C LEU A 636 -0.80 11.93 -38.73
N ARG A 637 0.01 12.06 -37.65
CA ARG A 637 -0.29 12.95 -36.52
C ARG A 637 -0.35 14.43 -36.86
N ASP A 638 0.50 14.88 -37.78
CA ASP A 638 0.55 16.28 -38.20
C ASP A 638 -0.64 16.68 -39.11
N ASN A 639 -1.47 15.71 -39.52
CA ASN A 639 -2.63 15.96 -40.36
C ASN A 639 -3.84 16.39 -39.50
N PRO A 640 -4.51 17.53 -39.79
CA PRO A 640 -5.69 17.96 -39.05
C PRO A 640 -6.83 16.94 -38.98
N ARG A 641 -6.96 16.07 -40.00
CA ARG A 641 -7.96 14.98 -40.00
C ARG A 641 -7.74 13.99 -38.87
N PHE A 642 -6.49 13.75 -38.49
CA PHE A 642 -6.14 12.83 -37.41
C PHE A 642 -6.69 13.31 -36.06
N ASN A 643 -6.53 14.61 -35.76
CA ASN A 643 -7.06 15.20 -34.52
C ASN A 643 -8.59 15.14 -34.46
N GLY A 644 -9.27 15.31 -35.60
CA GLY A 644 -10.71 15.12 -35.71
C GLY A 644 -11.14 13.69 -35.36
N ILE A 645 -10.40 12.69 -35.87
CA ILE A 645 -10.65 11.27 -35.56
C ILE A 645 -10.40 11.00 -34.08
N VAL A 646 -9.27 11.41 -33.49
CA VAL A 646 -8.98 11.20 -32.05
C VAL A 646 -10.09 11.79 -31.18
N THR A 647 -10.55 13.00 -31.50
CA THR A 647 -11.65 13.67 -30.77
C THR A 647 -12.95 12.90 -30.92
N GLN A 648 -13.27 12.43 -32.13
CA GLN A 648 -14.47 11.65 -32.38
C GLN A 648 -14.42 10.27 -31.70
N THR A 649 -13.27 9.58 -31.71
CA THR A 649 -13.10 8.30 -31.01
C THR A 649 -13.23 8.49 -29.50
N LYS A 650 -12.68 9.56 -28.92
CA LYS A 650 -12.88 9.88 -27.50
C LYS A 650 -14.37 10.08 -27.20
N LYS A 651 -15.04 10.88 -28.03
CA LYS A 651 -16.47 11.15 -27.92
C LYS A 651 -17.28 9.86 -28.03
N ASN A 652 -17.00 9.01 -29.03
CA ASN A 652 -17.65 7.71 -29.20
C ASN A 652 -17.37 6.75 -28.03
N PHE A 653 -16.17 6.74 -27.45
CA PHE A 653 -15.93 5.93 -26.26
C PHE A 653 -16.74 6.43 -25.05
N ILE A 654 -16.84 7.75 -24.86
CA ILE A 654 -17.61 8.35 -23.76
C ILE A 654 -19.13 8.22 -23.99
N GLU A 655 -19.60 8.35 -25.24
CA GLU A 655 -21.02 8.40 -25.62
C GLU A 655 -21.56 7.07 -26.18
N GLY A 656 -20.73 6.18 -26.69
CA GLY A 656 -21.06 5.03 -27.55
C GLY A 656 -21.53 3.77 -26.84
N TYR A 657 -21.58 3.77 -25.51
CA TYR A 657 -22.34 2.77 -24.74
C TYR A 657 -23.88 2.86 -24.98
N ASP A 658 -24.36 3.61 -26.00
CA ASP A 658 -25.78 3.91 -26.27
C ASP A 658 -26.38 3.08 -27.39
N LYS A 659 -25.55 2.35 -28.16
CA LYS A 659 -26.01 1.65 -29.36
C LYS A 659 -26.84 0.37 -29.10
N ASN A 660 -26.98 -0.08 -27.85
CA ASN A 660 -27.86 -1.21 -27.47
C ASN A 660 -29.00 -0.80 -26.50
N SER A 661 -29.45 0.46 -26.59
CA SER A 661 -30.66 0.94 -25.89
C SER A 661 -31.91 0.19 -26.29
#